data_AF-A0A7J6XCT7-F1
#
_entry.id   AF-A0A7J6XCT7-F1
#
_cell.length_a   1.000
_cell.length_b   1.000
_cell.length_c   1.000
_cell.angle_alpha   90.00
_cell.angle_beta   90.00
_cell.angle_gamma   90.00
#
_symmetry.space_group_name_H-M   'P 1'
#
loop_
_entity.id
_entity.type
_entity.pdbx_description
1 polymer ?
#
loop_
_entity_poly.entity_id
_entity_poly.type
_entity_poly.pdbx_seq_one_letter_code
_entity_poly.pdbx_strand_id
1 'polypeptide(L)'
;MENDDGISFLFYLQRIYPDEWSNFLERTNDTKDLKEKMDLVRQWVSYRGQTLFRTVRGMMYYKQALELQCFLDMAEDREIFDGYRPADIHHREDLPFAPLSKAVADMKFTYVVSCQVYGAQRKSGEPRDRSCYLNILNLLLKYPSLRVAYIDEREETVKGELEKVYYSVLVKGGDKLDEEIYRIKLPGRPTDIGEGKPENQNHAIIFTRGEALQTIDMNQDNYIEEAFKMRNLLEELQKSHRGDRKPTILGLREHIFTGSVSSLAWFMSNQETSFVTIGQRILASPLRVRFHYGHPDVFDRIFHLTRGGISKASKIINLSEDIFSGFNSTLRGGFVTHHEYIQVGKGRDVGMNQISQFEAKVANGNGEQTLSRDVYRLGRRFDFYRMLSFYFTTVGFYFSSMATVLTVYVFLYGRLYLVLSGLEKAVLEDPSIHQSKALEAALATQSVFQLGLLLVLPMVMEIGLERGFRTALGDFIIMQLQLASVFFTFQLGTKAHYFGRTILHGGAKYRATGRGFVVFHAKFADNYRFYSRSHFVKGLELMVLLIVYQVYGNAYRSSNLYLFVTFSMWFLVASWLFAPFIFNPSGFEWQKTVEDWTDWKRWMGNHGGIGIQPDRSWESWWDSEQEHLKYTDIRGRVLEILLACRFLIYQYGIVYHLNIAHHSKSVLVYGLSWLVMATVLVVLKMVSIGRRSFGTDFQLMFRILKGLLFLGFVSVMTVLFVVCGLTISDVFAGALGFLPTGWAFLLIGQACKPLLKYIGFWDSIKELARAYEYVMGILIFSPIVILSWFPFVSEFQTRLLFNQAFSRGLQISMILAGKKEKTS
;
A
#
# COMPACT_ATOMS: atom_id res chain seq x y z
N MET A 1 -9.27 5.94 -24.31
CA MET A 1 -9.33 6.73 -23.06
C MET A 1 -8.10 7.62 -23.04
N GLU A 2 -8.32 8.92 -22.86
CA GLU A 2 -7.29 9.92 -22.60
C GLU A 2 -7.41 10.34 -21.13
N ASN A 3 -6.31 10.76 -20.50
CA ASN A 3 -6.33 11.29 -19.14
C ASN A 3 -6.69 12.79 -19.12
N ASP A 4 -6.68 13.40 -17.93
CA ASP A 4 -6.94 14.83 -17.73
C ASP A 4 -5.94 15.75 -18.47
N ASP A 5 -4.78 15.22 -18.87
CA ASP A 5 -3.75 15.91 -19.66
C ASP A 5 -3.83 15.60 -21.18
N GLY A 6 -4.87 14.89 -21.63
CA GLY A 6 -5.08 14.52 -23.03
C GLY A 6 -4.13 13.42 -23.56
N ILE A 7 -3.42 12.73 -22.67
CA ILE A 7 -2.51 11.62 -23.00
C ILE A 7 -3.31 10.32 -23.10
N SER A 8 -3.28 9.71 -24.28
CA SER A 8 -3.86 8.37 -24.48
C SER A 8 -2.90 7.26 -24.01
N PHE A 9 -3.45 6.14 -23.55
CA PHE A 9 -2.65 4.95 -23.19
C PHE A 9 -1.76 4.46 -24.34
N LEU A 10 -2.26 4.53 -25.57
CA LEU A 10 -1.50 4.12 -26.75
C LEU A 10 -0.30 5.03 -26.97
N PHE A 11 -0.49 6.35 -26.88
CA PHE A 11 0.62 7.32 -27.00
C PHE A 11 1.70 7.05 -25.95
N TYR A 12 1.31 6.82 -24.70
CA TYR A 12 2.26 6.49 -23.63
C TYR A 12 3.10 5.24 -23.96
N LEU A 13 2.45 4.14 -24.35
CA LEU A 13 3.16 2.89 -24.64
C LEU A 13 4.03 2.98 -25.90
N GLN A 14 3.60 3.72 -26.93
CA GLN A 14 4.42 4.00 -28.11
C GLN A 14 5.72 4.73 -27.75
N ARG A 15 5.65 5.64 -26.78
CA ARG A 15 6.82 6.40 -26.33
C ARG A 15 7.75 5.59 -25.43
N ILE A 16 7.22 4.64 -24.64
CA ILE A 16 8.05 3.77 -23.80
C ILE A 16 8.66 2.61 -24.58
N TYR A 17 7.98 2.10 -25.59
CA TYR A 17 8.43 0.95 -26.40
C TYR A 17 8.52 1.34 -27.89
N PRO A 18 9.37 2.31 -28.27
CA PRO A 18 9.43 2.82 -29.64
C PRO A 18 9.84 1.73 -30.65
N ASP A 19 10.85 0.94 -30.32
CA ASP A 19 11.36 -0.13 -31.20
C ASP A 19 10.31 -1.23 -31.40
N GLU A 20 9.63 -1.64 -30.33
CA GLU A 20 8.60 -2.67 -30.42
C GLU A 20 7.34 -2.20 -31.15
N TRP A 21 7.08 -0.89 -31.12
CA TRP A 21 6.01 -0.29 -31.91
C TRP A 21 6.38 -0.26 -33.39
N SER A 22 7.63 0.10 -33.73
CA SER A 22 8.16 0.03 -35.10
C SER A 22 8.02 -1.40 -35.66
N ASN A 23 8.48 -2.40 -34.92
CA ASN A 23 8.37 -3.81 -35.30
C ASN A 23 6.92 -4.30 -35.42
N PHE A 24 5.99 -3.69 -34.67
CA PHE A 24 4.55 -4.00 -34.80
C PHE A 24 3.96 -3.40 -36.08
N LEU A 25 4.32 -2.16 -36.42
CA LEU A 25 3.90 -1.52 -37.66
C LEU A 25 4.44 -2.27 -38.90
N GLU A 26 5.72 -2.66 -38.86
CA GLU A 26 6.36 -3.46 -39.91
C GLU A 26 5.61 -4.78 -40.14
N ARG A 27 5.35 -5.56 -39.08
CA ARG A 27 4.62 -6.84 -39.18
C ARG A 27 3.17 -6.72 -39.63
N THR A 28 2.59 -5.53 -39.52
CA THR A 28 1.21 -5.28 -39.91
C THR A 28 1.08 -4.60 -41.27
N ASN A 29 2.18 -4.39 -42.02
CA ASN A 29 2.22 -3.74 -43.34
C ASN A 29 1.49 -2.36 -43.35
N ASP A 30 1.95 -1.40 -42.53
CA ASP A 30 1.92 0.09 -42.62
C ASP A 30 0.87 0.82 -43.54
N THR A 31 0.26 2.01 -43.29
CA THR A 31 0.35 3.07 -42.27
C THR A 31 -0.88 4.02 -42.26
N LYS A 32 -2.00 3.73 -42.95
CA LYS A 32 -3.06 4.76 -43.16
C LYS A 32 -4.31 4.67 -42.30
N ASP A 33 -4.71 3.49 -41.80
CA ASP A 33 -5.86 3.43 -40.89
C ASP A 33 -5.70 2.42 -39.73
N LEU A 34 -5.14 2.92 -38.62
CA LEU A 34 -5.07 2.20 -37.35
C LEU A 34 -6.46 1.83 -36.80
N LYS A 35 -7.55 2.47 -37.27
CA LYS A 35 -8.91 2.16 -36.83
C LYS A 35 -9.37 0.78 -37.30
N GLU A 36 -8.96 0.35 -38.50
CA GLU A 36 -9.33 -0.95 -39.05
C GLU A 36 -8.63 -2.12 -38.34
N LYS A 37 -7.46 -1.88 -37.74
CA LYS A 37 -6.65 -2.87 -37.00
C LYS A 37 -6.67 -2.65 -35.49
N MET A 38 -7.71 -1.99 -34.97
CA MET A 38 -7.79 -1.62 -33.55
C MET A 38 -7.66 -2.82 -32.61
N ASP A 39 -8.10 -4.01 -33.02
CA ASP A 39 -7.98 -5.22 -32.21
C ASP A 39 -6.53 -5.70 -32.06
N LEU A 40 -5.71 -5.61 -33.12
CA LEU A 40 -4.28 -5.91 -33.04
C LEU A 40 -3.55 -4.88 -32.17
N VAL A 41 -3.92 -3.60 -32.28
CA VAL A 41 -3.40 -2.54 -31.41
C VAL A 41 -3.76 -2.79 -29.95
N ARG A 42 -5.02 -3.17 -29.66
CA ARG A 42 -5.46 -3.53 -28.30
C ARG A 42 -4.69 -4.72 -27.75
N GLN A 43 -4.42 -5.74 -28.56
CA GLN A 43 -3.61 -6.89 -28.14
C GLN A 43 -2.16 -6.47 -27.84
N TRP A 44 -1.55 -5.66 -28.70
CA TRP A 44 -0.21 -5.12 -28.49
C TRP A 44 -0.12 -4.31 -27.19
N VAL A 45 -1.11 -3.45 -26.92
CA VAL A 45 -1.22 -2.70 -25.66
C VAL A 45 -1.38 -3.66 -24.46
N SER A 46 -2.24 -4.67 -24.59
CA SER A 46 -2.54 -5.60 -23.51
C SER A 46 -1.32 -6.41 -23.06
N TYR A 47 -0.41 -6.74 -23.98
CA TYR A 47 0.85 -7.44 -23.67
C TYR A 47 1.85 -6.62 -22.84
N ARG A 48 1.70 -5.30 -22.79
CA ARG A 48 2.61 -4.39 -22.08
C ARG A 48 2.04 -3.85 -20.77
N GLY A 49 0.76 -4.10 -20.51
CA GLY A 49 0.09 -3.80 -19.25
C GLY A 49 0.02 -5.00 -18.29
N GLN A 50 -0.54 -4.76 -17.11
CA GLN A 50 -0.89 -5.80 -16.13
C GLN A 50 -2.30 -6.34 -16.41
N THR A 51 -2.49 -6.95 -17.59
CA THR A 51 -3.81 -7.37 -18.08
C THR A 51 -4.04 -8.88 -17.93
N LEU A 52 -5.32 -9.28 -17.84
CA LEU A 52 -5.70 -10.69 -17.90
C LEU A 52 -5.22 -11.36 -19.21
N PHE A 53 -5.27 -10.64 -20.32
CA PHE A 53 -4.85 -11.14 -21.63
C PHE A 53 -3.37 -11.57 -21.64
N ARG A 54 -2.49 -10.75 -21.05
CA ARG A 54 -1.07 -11.07 -20.88
C ARG A 54 -0.87 -12.33 -20.02
N THR A 55 -1.56 -12.39 -18.89
CA THR A 55 -1.49 -13.52 -17.96
C THR A 55 -1.95 -14.83 -18.61
N VAL A 56 -3.11 -14.81 -19.27
CA VAL A 56 -3.66 -15.99 -19.96
C VAL A 56 -2.72 -16.46 -21.04
N ARG A 57 -2.22 -15.55 -21.89
CA ARG A 57 -1.23 -15.91 -22.92
C ARG A 57 -0.01 -16.59 -22.29
N GLY A 58 0.56 -15.99 -21.24
CA GLY A 58 1.72 -16.53 -20.54
C GLY A 58 1.47 -17.95 -20.01
N MET A 59 0.39 -18.16 -19.27
CA MET A 59 0.07 -19.48 -18.70
C MET A 59 -0.27 -20.52 -19.77
N MET A 60 -0.84 -20.11 -20.91
CA MET A 60 -1.12 -21.02 -22.01
C MET A 60 0.15 -21.51 -22.72
N TYR A 61 1.33 -20.95 -22.45
CA TYR A 61 2.59 -21.53 -22.88
C TYR A 61 2.87 -22.91 -22.27
N TYR A 62 2.30 -23.26 -21.11
CA TYR A 62 2.38 -24.63 -20.60
C TYR A 62 1.75 -25.63 -21.57
N LYS A 63 0.58 -25.30 -22.14
CA LYS A 63 -0.04 -26.14 -23.16
C LYS A 63 0.86 -26.28 -24.39
N GLN A 64 1.38 -25.16 -24.89
CA GLN A 64 2.23 -25.16 -26.08
C GLN A 64 3.53 -25.95 -25.86
N ALA A 65 4.12 -25.85 -24.68
CA ALA A 65 5.29 -26.63 -24.30
C ALA A 65 4.98 -28.13 -24.24
N LEU A 66 3.83 -28.52 -23.68
CA LEU A 66 3.39 -29.92 -23.63
C LEU A 66 3.08 -30.48 -25.02
N GLU A 67 2.44 -29.71 -25.90
CA GLU A 67 2.17 -30.11 -27.29
C GLU A 67 3.48 -30.34 -28.05
N LEU A 68 4.46 -29.44 -27.90
CA LEU A 68 5.77 -29.61 -28.53
C LEU A 68 6.53 -30.80 -27.95
N GLN A 69 6.55 -30.97 -26.63
CA GLN A 69 7.20 -32.13 -25.99
C GLN A 69 6.59 -33.44 -26.49
N CYS A 70 5.26 -33.51 -26.54
CA CYS A 70 4.56 -34.68 -27.05
C CYS A 70 4.89 -34.93 -28.53
N PHE A 71 4.96 -33.87 -29.36
CA PHE A 71 5.38 -34.00 -30.75
C PHE A 71 6.81 -34.55 -30.85
N LEU A 72 7.77 -33.98 -30.11
CA LEU A 72 9.16 -34.43 -30.13
C LEU A 72 9.35 -35.87 -29.61
N ASP A 73 8.53 -36.31 -28.66
CA ASP A 73 8.56 -37.68 -28.13
C ASP A 73 8.02 -38.71 -29.15
N MET A 74 7.24 -38.27 -30.15
CA MET A 74 6.56 -39.14 -31.12
C MET A 74 7.09 -39.01 -32.55
N ALA A 75 7.68 -37.89 -32.90
CA ALA A 75 8.15 -37.58 -34.25
C ALA A 75 9.42 -38.38 -34.60
N GLU A 76 9.51 -38.84 -35.85
CA GLU A 76 10.74 -39.44 -36.37
C GLU A 76 11.77 -38.35 -36.76
N ASP A 77 13.06 -38.70 -36.82
CA ASP A 77 14.15 -37.74 -37.10
C ASP A 77 13.86 -36.85 -38.32
N ARG A 78 13.31 -37.44 -39.40
CA ARG A 78 12.95 -36.71 -40.63
C ARG A 78 11.91 -35.61 -40.39
N GLU A 79 10.89 -35.87 -39.58
CA GLU A 79 9.83 -34.92 -39.25
C GLU A 79 10.32 -33.81 -38.33
N ILE A 80 11.30 -34.12 -37.47
CA ILE A 80 12.00 -33.14 -36.62
C ILE A 80 12.84 -32.19 -37.48
N PHE A 81 13.56 -32.71 -38.50
CA PHE A 81 14.40 -31.92 -39.41
C PHE A 81 13.60 -31.11 -40.44
N ASP A 82 12.44 -31.59 -40.90
CA ASP A 82 11.51 -30.83 -41.77
C ASP A 82 10.86 -29.64 -41.02
N GLY A 83 10.88 -29.68 -39.67
CA GLY A 83 10.81 -28.54 -38.79
C GLY A 83 9.44 -28.27 -38.17
N TYR A 84 9.39 -28.25 -36.84
CA TYR A 84 8.27 -27.70 -36.08
C TYR A 84 8.29 -26.17 -36.19
N ARG A 85 7.56 -25.57 -37.13
CA ARG A 85 7.45 -24.11 -37.26
C ARG A 85 6.40 -23.56 -36.27
N PRO A 86 6.79 -22.77 -35.25
CA PRO A 86 5.84 -22.19 -34.30
C PRO A 86 4.92 -21.14 -34.93
N ALA A 87 5.31 -20.60 -36.10
CA ALA A 87 4.59 -19.54 -36.82
C ALA A 87 3.30 -20.03 -37.52
N ASP A 88 3.14 -21.33 -37.71
CA ASP A 88 2.05 -21.94 -38.48
C ASP A 88 0.90 -22.40 -37.57
N ILE A 89 0.48 -21.54 -36.63
CA ILE A 89 -0.62 -21.84 -35.67
C ILE A 89 -1.92 -22.23 -36.38
N HIS A 90 -2.15 -21.72 -37.59
CA HIS A 90 -3.31 -22.02 -38.43
C HIS A 90 -3.16 -23.27 -39.31
N HIS A 91 -1.93 -23.77 -39.53
CA HIS A 91 -1.66 -25.00 -40.32
C HIS A 91 -1.22 -26.18 -39.44
N ARG A 92 -1.41 -26.09 -38.12
CA ARG A 92 -1.15 -27.19 -37.18
C ARG A 92 -1.99 -28.45 -37.44
N GLU A 93 -3.04 -28.36 -38.25
CA GLU A 93 -3.88 -29.51 -38.59
C GLU A 93 -3.21 -30.44 -39.61
N ASP A 94 -2.22 -29.95 -40.36
CA ASP A 94 -1.54 -30.69 -41.42
C ASP A 94 -0.31 -31.50 -40.94
N LEU A 95 0.07 -31.35 -39.65
CA LEU A 95 1.17 -32.10 -39.05
C LEU A 95 0.71 -33.52 -38.63
N PRO A 96 1.46 -34.58 -39.01
CA PRO A 96 1.28 -35.89 -38.41
C PRO A 96 1.30 -35.78 -36.88
N PHE A 97 0.41 -36.48 -36.19
CA PHE A 97 0.30 -36.52 -34.72
C PHE A 97 -0.25 -35.27 -33.99
N ALA A 98 -0.64 -34.20 -34.70
CA ALA A 98 -1.20 -33.00 -34.06
C ALA A 98 -2.48 -33.21 -33.21
N PRO A 99 -3.43 -34.11 -33.58
CA PRO A 99 -4.59 -34.38 -32.73
C PRO A 99 -4.21 -35.07 -31.42
N LEU A 100 -3.24 -35.99 -31.46
CA LEU A 100 -2.80 -36.75 -30.30
C LEU A 100 -2.04 -35.85 -29.31
N SER A 101 -1.12 -35.01 -29.80
CA SER A 101 -0.40 -34.06 -28.95
C SER A 101 -1.32 -33.08 -28.23
N LYS A 102 -2.34 -32.57 -28.93
CA LYS A 102 -3.40 -31.73 -28.34
C LYS A 102 -4.17 -32.49 -27.25
N ALA A 103 -4.58 -33.74 -27.50
CA ALA A 103 -5.31 -34.54 -26.52
C ALA A 103 -4.49 -34.81 -25.26
N VAL A 104 -3.19 -35.14 -25.41
CA VAL A 104 -2.27 -35.34 -24.27
C VAL A 104 -2.11 -34.04 -23.47
N ALA A 105 -1.89 -32.91 -24.14
CA ALA A 105 -1.80 -31.61 -23.48
C ALA A 105 -3.08 -31.25 -22.71
N ASP A 106 -4.25 -31.51 -23.28
CA ASP A 106 -5.55 -31.26 -22.63
C ASP A 106 -5.82 -32.17 -21.42
N MET A 107 -5.26 -33.40 -21.41
CA MET A 107 -5.31 -34.27 -20.23
C MET A 107 -4.37 -33.81 -19.11
N LYS A 108 -3.24 -33.19 -19.45
CA LYS A 108 -2.17 -32.82 -18.50
C LYS A 108 -2.31 -31.40 -17.95
N PHE A 109 -2.98 -30.50 -18.67
CA PHE A 109 -3.07 -29.10 -18.29
C PHE A 109 -4.48 -28.54 -18.50
N THR A 110 -4.98 -27.82 -17.49
CA THR A 110 -6.21 -27.04 -17.57
C THR A 110 -6.00 -25.74 -16.81
N TYR A 111 -6.42 -24.62 -17.40
CA TYR A 111 -6.30 -23.32 -16.77
C TYR A 111 -7.68 -22.74 -16.44
N VAL A 112 -7.95 -22.53 -15.15
CA VAL A 112 -9.23 -22.00 -14.66
C VAL A 112 -9.03 -20.55 -14.20
N VAL A 113 -9.66 -19.61 -14.90
CA VAL A 113 -9.71 -18.20 -14.49
C VAL A 113 -10.99 -17.97 -13.70
N SER A 114 -10.86 -17.48 -12.46
CA SER A 114 -12.00 -17.04 -11.67
C SER A 114 -12.35 -15.59 -11.97
N CYS A 115 -13.53 -15.34 -12.53
CA CYS A 115 -14.06 -14.01 -12.81
C CYS A 115 -15.52 -13.92 -12.34
N GLN A 116 -15.72 -13.59 -11.06
CA GLN A 116 -17.06 -13.49 -10.44
C GLN A 116 -18.07 -12.67 -11.25
N VAL A 117 -17.63 -11.58 -11.87
CA VAL A 117 -18.50 -10.63 -12.59
C VAL A 117 -18.84 -11.05 -14.02
N TYR A 118 -18.23 -12.10 -14.56
CA TYR A 118 -18.40 -12.49 -15.97
C TYR A 118 -19.88 -12.75 -16.33
N GLY A 119 -20.62 -13.44 -15.46
CA GLY A 119 -22.04 -13.69 -15.66
C GLY A 119 -22.90 -12.43 -15.69
N ALA A 120 -22.58 -11.44 -14.85
CA ALA A 120 -23.24 -10.13 -14.85
C ALA A 120 -22.88 -9.33 -16.10
N GLN A 121 -21.61 -9.32 -16.50
CA GLN A 121 -21.14 -8.64 -17.70
C GLN A 121 -21.78 -9.20 -18.98
N ARG A 122 -22.00 -10.52 -19.03
CA ARG A 122 -22.70 -11.20 -20.13
C ARG A 122 -24.15 -10.74 -20.28
N LYS A 123 -24.85 -10.48 -19.16
CA LYS A 123 -26.26 -10.05 -19.15
C LYS A 123 -26.43 -8.53 -19.25
N SER A 124 -25.37 -7.77 -19.01
CA SER A 124 -25.41 -6.30 -18.95
C SER A 124 -25.64 -5.68 -20.33
N GLY A 125 -26.50 -4.65 -20.38
CA GLY A 125 -26.70 -3.82 -21.58
C GLY A 125 -25.63 -2.73 -21.76
N GLU A 126 -24.79 -2.50 -20.74
CA GLU A 126 -23.76 -1.46 -20.75
C GLU A 126 -22.69 -1.78 -21.81
N PRO A 127 -22.34 -0.84 -22.73
CA PRO A 127 -21.34 -1.09 -23.76
C PRO A 127 -19.98 -1.53 -23.21
N ARG A 128 -19.58 -1.00 -22.03
CA ARG A 128 -18.34 -1.35 -21.35
C ARG A 128 -18.33 -2.80 -20.89
N ASP A 129 -19.38 -3.24 -20.20
CA ASP A 129 -19.48 -4.60 -19.68
C ASP A 129 -19.55 -5.62 -20.82
N ARG A 130 -20.31 -5.28 -21.86
CA ARG A 130 -20.36 -6.09 -23.08
C ARG A 130 -19.00 -6.21 -23.75
N SER A 131 -18.21 -5.14 -23.80
CA SER A 131 -16.83 -5.18 -24.29
C SER A 131 -15.94 -6.08 -23.41
N CYS A 132 -16.05 -5.99 -22.07
CA CYS A 132 -15.32 -6.87 -21.15
C CYS A 132 -15.68 -8.35 -21.34
N TYR A 133 -16.97 -8.66 -21.45
CA TYR A 133 -17.45 -10.01 -21.76
C TYR A 133 -16.88 -10.52 -23.08
N LEU A 134 -16.99 -9.73 -24.16
CA LEU A 134 -16.47 -10.11 -25.49
C LEU A 134 -14.96 -10.35 -25.47
N ASN A 135 -14.20 -9.54 -24.72
CA ASN A 135 -12.75 -9.72 -24.60
C ASN A 135 -12.39 -11.04 -23.89
N ILE A 136 -13.14 -11.44 -22.85
CA ILE A 136 -12.94 -12.72 -22.16
C ILE A 136 -13.43 -13.89 -23.02
N LEU A 137 -14.54 -13.73 -23.75
CA LEU A 137 -15.02 -14.71 -24.72
C LEU A 137 -13.97 -14.97 -25.80
N ASN A 138 -13.38 -13.91 -26.38
CA ASN A 138 -12.31 -14.06 -27.37
C ASN A 138 -11.11 -14.83 -26.82
N LEU A 139 -10.78 -14.70 -25.53
CA LEU A 139 -9.75 -15.51 -24.88
C LEU A 139 -10.17 -16.99 -24.78
N LEU A 140 -11.42 -17.27 -24.41
CA LEU A 140 -11.97 -18.63 -24.35
C LEU A 140 -11.97 -19.32 -25.72
N LEU A 141 -12.34 -18.60 -26.77
CA LEU A 141 -12.32 -19.10 -28.15
C LEU A 141 -10.89 -19.31 -28.67
N LYS A 142 -9.96 -18.43 -28.31
CA LYS A 142 -8.54 -18.52 -28.70
C LYS A 142 -7.81 -19.67 -28.02
N TYR A 143 -8.16 -20.00 -26.78
CA TYR A 143 -7.44 -20.97 -25.96
C TYR A 143 -8.36 -22.11 -25.49
N PRO A 144 -8.39 -23.25 -26.22
CA PRO A 144 -9.34 -24.34 -25.94
C PRO A 144 -9.26 -24.97 -24.54
N SER A 145 -8.12 -24.87 -23.85
CA SER A 145 -7.93 -25.41 -22.48
C SER A 145 -8.20 -24.37 -21.39
N LEU A 146 -8.54 -23.13 -21.77
CA LEU A 146 -8.97 -22.09 -20.85
C LEU A 146 -10.40 -22.38 -20.39
N ARG A 147 -10.64 -22.22 -19.10
CA ARG A 147 -11.96 -22.25 -18.48
C ARG A 147 -12.17 -20.98 -17.70
N VAL A 148 -13.40 -20.48 -17.66
CA VAL A 148 -13.78 -19.35 -16.82
C VAL A 148 -14.81 -19.82 -15.81
N ALA A 149 -14.52 -19.60 -14.53
CA ALA A 149 -15.45 -19.82 -13.43
C ALA A 149 -16.03 -18.48 -12.98
N TYR A 150 -17.35 -18.40 -12.80
CA TYR A 150 -18.01 -17.18 -12.35
C TYR A 150 -19.18 -17.49 -11.40
N ILE A 151 -19.73 -16.43 -10.79
CA ILE A 151 -20.89 -16.53 -9.90
C ILE A 151 -22.14 -16.05 -10.64
N ASP A 152 -23.15 -16.92 -10.73
CA ASP A 152 -24.46 -16.60 -11.29
C ASP A 152 -25.46 -16.40 -10.14
N GLU A 153 -26.13 -15.24 -10.13
CA GLU A 153 -27.22 -14.92 -9.21
C GLU A 153 -28.55 -15.09 -9.94
N ARG A 154 -29.47 -15.85 -9.33
CA ARG A 154 -30.83 -16.08 -9.83
C ARG A 154 -31.84 -15.93 -8.69
N GLU A 155 -33.05 -15.51 -9.03
CA GLU A 155 -34.18 -15.54 -8.10
C GLU A 155 -34.97 -16.82 -8.35
N GLU A 156 -35.13 -17.65 -7.31
CA GLU A 156 -35.87 -18.90 -7.37
C GLU A 156 -36.93 -18.92 -6.26
N THR A 157 -38.10 -19.49 -6.55
CA THR A 157 -39.14 -19.68 -5.54
C THR A 157 -38.82 -20.90 -4.68
N VAL A 158 -38.34 -20.66 -3.46
CA VAL A 158 -38.05 -21.71 -2.47
C VAL A 158 -39.13 -21.63 -1.39
N LYS A 159 -39.89 -22.72 -1.20
CA LYS A 159 -40.99 -22.79 -0.21
C LYS A 159 -42.07 -21.69 -0.34
N GLY A 160 -42.28 -21.16 -1.56
CA GLY A 160 -43.28 -20.11 -1.82
C GLY A 160 -42.77 -18.68 -1.68
N GLU A 161 -41.51 -18.49 -1.24
CA GLU A 161 -40.85 -17.18 -1.17
C GLU A 161 -39.80 -17.05 -2.28
N LEU A 162 -39.66 -15.83 -2.83
CA LEU A 162 -38.62 -15.49 -3.80
C LEU A 162 -37.29 -15.33 -3.05
N GLU A 163 -36.40 -16.30 -3.20
CA GLU A 163 -35.06 -16.27 -2.60
C GLU A 163 -33.99 -16.11 -3.67
N LYS A 164 -32.93 -15.37 -3.35
CA LYS A 164 -31.74 -15.25 -4.19
C LYS A 164 -30.85 -16.47 -4.01
N VAL A 165 -30.65 -17.21 -5.09
CA VAL A 165 -29.81 -18.39 -5.15
C VAL A 165 -28.54 -18.09 -5.95
N TYR A 166 -27.41 -18.59 -5.45
CA TYR A 166 -26.10 -18.38 -6.03
C TYR A 166 -25.54 -19.69 -6.59
N TYR A 167 -24.93 -19.63 -7.76
CA TYR A 167 -24.30 -20.76 -8.42
C TYR A 167 -22.86 -20.44 -8.79
N SER A 168 -21.95 -21.40 -8.60
CA SER A 168 -20.64 -21.40 -9.25
C SER A 168 -20.79 -22.09 -10.61
N VAL A 169 -20.47 -21.39 -11.68
CA VAL A 169 -20.64 -21.86 -13.06
C VAL A 169 -19.29 -21.92 -13.75
N LEU A 170 -19.01 -23.01 -14.46
CA LEU A 170 -17.82 -23.18 -15.28
C LEU A 170 -18.19 -23.15 -16.76
N VAL A 171 -17.52 -22.30 -17.54
CA VAL A 171 -17.68 -22.22 -19.00
C VAL A 171 -16.36 -22.51 -19.75
N LYS A 172 -16.49 -22.95 -20.99
CA LYS A 172 -15.42 -23.03 -22.02
C LYS A 172 -15.82 -22.24 -23.26
N GLY A 173 -14.87 -22.02 -24.18
CA GLY A 173 -15.20 -21.60 -25.54
C GLY A 173 -15.77 -22.77 -26.35
N GLY A 174 -16.91 -22.55 -27.00
CA GLY A 174 -17.41 -23.37 -28.11
C GLY A 174 -16.93 -22.81 -29.45
N ASP A 175 -17.73 -22.96 -30.50
CA ASP A 175 -17.35 -22.46 -31.84
C ASP A 175 -17.39 -20.92 -31.94
N LYS A 176 -18.43 -20.31 -31.37
CA LYS A 176 -18.66 -18.85 -31.43
C LYS A 176 -19.05 -18.22 -30.10
N LEU A 177 -19.46 -19.02 -29.12
CA LEU A 177 -20.02 -18.57 -27.85
C LEU A 177 -19.41 -19.36 -26.68
N ASP A 178 -19.64 -18.89 -25.47
CA ASP A 178 -19.31 -19.63 -24.27
C ASP A 178 -20.32 -20.76 -24.03
N GLU A 179 -19.81 -21.94 -23.67
CA GLU A 179 -20.59 -23.13 -23.34
C GLU A 179 -20.47 -23.44 -21.86
N GLU A 180 -21.61 -23.58 -21.18
CA GLU A 180 -21.69 -24.01 -19.79
C GLU A 180 -21.37 -25.50 -19.67
N ILE A 181 -20.43 -25.84 -18.78
CA ILE A 181 -20.00 -27.22 -18.52
C ILE A 181 -20.63 -27.71 -17.22
N TYR A 182 -20.51 -26.92 -16.16
CA TYR A 182 -20.98 -27.27 -14.83
C TYR A 182 -21.65 -26.08 -14.17
N ARG A 183 -22.65 -26.39 -13.34
CA ARG A 183 -23.34 -25.45 -12.47
C ARG A 183 -23.53 -26.11 -11.11
N ILE A 184 -22.99 -25.46 -10.09
CA ILE A 184 -23.00 -25.98 -8.71
C ILE A 184 -23.66 -24.93 -7.83
N LYS A 185 -24.75 -25.31 -7.15
CA LYS A 185 -25.45 -24.43 -6.19
C LYS A 185 -24.54 -24.18 -4.99
N LEU A 186 -24.40 -22.92 -4.62
CA LEU A 186 -23.62 -22.48 -3.47
C LEU A 186 -24.52 -22.34 -2.23
N PRO A 187 -23.96 -22.51 -1.02
CA PRO A 187 -24.72 -22.41 0.22
C PRO A 187 -25.20 -20.98 0.54
N GLY A 188 -24.70 -19.99 -0.18
CA GLY A 188 -25.03 -18.58 -0.01
C GLY A 188 -24.17 -17.71 -0.92
N ARG A 189 -24.25 -16.39 -0.73
CA ARG A 189 -23.43 -15.42 -1.47
C ARG A 189 -21.95 -15.57 -1.05
N PRO A 190 -21.02 -15.92 -1.95
CA PRO A 190 -19.62 -16.15 -1.57
C PRO A 190 -18.96 -14.93 -0.94
N THR A 191 -19.29 -13.75 -1.47
CA THR A 191 -18.79 -12.48 -0.96
C THR A 191 -19.31 -12.12 0.43
N ASP A 192 -20.05 -13.00 1.13
CA ASP A 192 -20.40 -12.82 2.54
C ASP A 192 -19.36 -13.37 3.50
N ILE A 193 -18.57 -14.36 3.08
CA ILE A 193 -17.59 -15.07 3.92
C ILE A 193 -16.22 -14.38 3.83
N GLY A 194 -15.67 -14.26 2.63
CA GLY A 194 -14.37 -13.66 2.35
C GLY A 194 -14.43 -12.52 1.34
N GLU A 195 -13.29 -11.85 1.16
CA GLU A 195 -13.12 -10.85 0.11
C GLU A 195 -12.69 -11.49 -1.22
N GLY A 196 -12.67 -10.68 -2.28
CA GLY A 196 -12.56 -11.12 -3.68
C GLY A 196 -11.62 -12.31 -3.96
N LYS A 197 -10.33 -12.25 -3.58
CA LYS A 197 -9.32 -13.29 -3.92
C LYS A 197 -9.57 -14.65 -3.26
N PRO A 198 -9.71 -14.80 -1.93
CA PRO A 198 -9.98 -16.11 -1.33
C PRO A 198 -11.29 -16.72 -1.82
N GLU A 199 -12.34 -15.91 -2.03
CA GLU A 199 -13.61 -16.42 -2.55
C GLU A 199 -13.50 -16.87 -4.00
N ASN A 200 -12.79 -16.11 -4.85
CA ASN A 200 -12.45 -16.52 -6.22
C ASN A 200 -11.77 -17.89 -6.24
N GLN A 201 -10.81 -18.11 -5.35
CA GLN A 201 -10.15 -19.41 -5.25
C GLN A 201 -11.12 -20.50 -4.76
N ASN A 202 -11.87 -20.24 -3.68
CA ASN A 202 -12.77 -21.23 -3.07
C ASN A 202 -13.87 -21.72 -4.02
N HIS A 203 -14.54 -20.82 -4.74
CA HIS A 203 -15.63 -21.25 -5.62
C HIS A 203 -15.13 -21.89 -6.93
N ALA A 204 -13.90 -21.55 -7.38
CA ALA A 204 -13.33 -22.07 -8.61
C ALA A 204 -12.54 -23.37 -8.42
N ILE A 205 -11.99 -23.64 -7.21
CA ILE A 205 -11.11 -24.78 -6.96
C ILE A 205 -11.78 -26.13 -7.26
N ILE A 206 -13.10 -26.22 -7.09
CA ILE A 206 -13.91 -27.42 -7.39
C ILE A 206 -13.84 -27.84 -8.86
N PHE A 207 -13.52 -26.90 -9.76
CA PHE A 207 -13.39 -27.15 -11.20
C PHE A 207 -11.97 -27.53 -11.63
N THR A 208 -10.98 -27.40 -10.74
CA THR A 208 -9.60 -27.80 -11.03
C THR A 208 -9.46 -29.33 -11.04
N ARG A 209 -8.50 -29.85 -11.80
CA ARG A 209 -8.20 -31.28 -11.96
C ARG A 209 -6.68 -31.51 -11.88
N GLY A 210 -6.27 -32.77 -11.73
CA GLY A 210 -4.85 -33.15 -11.60
C GLY A 210 -4.36 -33.28 -10.15
N GLU A 211 -3.10 -33.65 -10.01
CA GLU A 211 -2.40 -33.86 -8.73
C GLU A 211 -1.73 -32.58 -8.21
N ALA A 212 -1.33 -31.68 -9.11
CA ALA A 212 -0.70 -30.42 -8.80
C ALA A 212 -1.62 -29.24 -9.11
N LEU A 213 -1.56 -28.19 -8.29
CA LEU A 213 -2.34 -26.96 -8.49
C LEU A 213 -1.44 -25.73 -8.33
N GLN A 214 -1.30 -24.94 -9.39
CA GLN A 214 -0.55 -23.68 -9.34
C GLN A 214 -1.49 -22.49 -9.11
N THR A 215 -1.11 -21.56 -8.22
CA THR A 215 -1.83 -20.31 -8.02
C THR A 215 -1.14 -19.15 -8.74
N ILE A 216 -1.90 -18.41 -9.54
CA ILE A 216 -1.40 -17.31 -10.37
C ILE A 216 -2.27 -16.08 -10.18
N ASP A 217 -1.64 -14.94 -9.92
CA ASP A 217 -2.30 -13.63 -9.89
C ASP A 217 -2.49 -13.07 -11.32
N MET A 218 -3.55 -12.29 -11.53
CA MET A 218 -3.90 -11.68 -12.84
C MET A 218 -2.88 -10.65 -13.40
N ASN A 219 -1.77 -10.40 -12.71
CA ASN A 219 -0.67 -9.56 -13.19
C ASN A 219 0.64 -10.32 -13.36
N GLN A 220 0.58 -11.66 -13.38
CA GLN A 220 1.74 -12.47 -13.68
C GLN A 220 1.81 -12.81 -15.17
N ASP A 221 3.01 -13.15 -15.63
CA ASP A 221 3.30 -13.55 -17.00
C ASP A 221 4.20 -14.77 -16.95
N ASN A 222 4.15 -15.61 -17.97
CA ASN A 222 5.09 -16.73 -18.10
C ASN A 222 5.71 -16.69 -19.49
N TYR A 223 6.85 -17.35 -19.62
CA TYR A 223 7.57 -17.45 -20.89
C TYR A 223 7.62 -18.90 -21.34
N ILE A 224 7.75 -19.11 -22.66
CA ILE A 224 7.74 -20.45 -23.24
C ILE A 224 8.93 -21.28 -22.77
N GLU A 225 10.08 -20.65 -22.57
CA GLU A 225 11.31 -21.25 -22.06
C GLU A 225 11.15 -21.74 -20.61
N GLU A 226 10.41 -20.98 -19.79
CA GLU A 226 10.09 -21.35 -18.41
C GLU A 226 9.06 -22.48 -18.36
N ALA A 227 8.11 -22.49 -19.30
CA ALA A 227 7.08 -23.52 -19.39
C ALA A 227 7.64 -24.94 -19.58
N PHE A 228 8.72 -25.11 -20.35
CA PHE A 228 9.39 -26.42 -20.52
C PHE A 228 9.95 -27.00 -19.23
N LYS A 229 10.27 -26.15 -18.24
CA LYS A 229 10.89 -26.55 -16.99
C LYS A 229 9.88 -27.06 -15.95
N MET A 230 8.58 -26.87 -16.20
CA MET A 230 7.51 -27.27 -15.27
C MET A 230 7.55 -28.77 -14.94
N ARG A 231 7.93 -29.64 -15.89
CA ARG A 231 8.07 -31.08 -15.63
C ARG A 231 9.11 -31.38 -14.54
N ASN A 232 10.25 -30.67 -14.56
CA ASN A 232 11.33 -30.85 -13.59
C ASN A 232 10.87 -30.36 -12.21
N LEU A 233 10.10 -29.27 -12.19
CA LEU A 233 9.50 -28.76 -10.96
C LEU A 233 8.52 -29.76 -10.34
N LEU A 234 7.59 -30.29 -11.12
CA LEU A 234 6.58 -31.22 -10.62
C LEU A 234 7.19 -32.50 -10.03
N GLU A 235 8.36 -32.92 -10.52
CA GLU A 235 9.11 -34.04 -9.96
C GLU A 235 9.53 -33.80 -8.50
N GLU A 236 9.73 -32.54 -8.09
CA GLU A 236 10.09 -32.20 -6.70
C GLU A 236 8.98 -32.57 -5.70
N LEU A 237 7.70 -32.63 -6.12
CA LEU A 237 6.61 -33.15 -5.28
C LEU A 237 6.77 -34.65 -4.99
N GLN A 238 7.50 -35.39 -5.84
CA GLN A 238 7.72 -36.82 -5.67
C GLN A 238 9.02 -37.13 -4.96
N LYS A 239 10.00 -36.21 -5.00
CA LYS A 239 11.31 -36.38 -4.37
C LYS A 239 11.22 -36.35 -2.84
N SER A 240 11.79 -37.37 -2.23
CA SER A 240 12.03 -37.40 -0.79
C SER A 240 13.25 -36.55 -0.46
N HIS A 241 13.05 -35.41 0.19
CA HIS A 241 14.17 -34.55 0.60
C HIS A 241 14.70 -34.85 2.00
N ARG A 242 13.85 -35.35 2.91
CA ARG A 242 14.19 -35.61 4.33
C ARG A 242 13.40 -36.79 4.88
N GLY A 243 14.06 -37.93 5.02
CA GLY A 243 13.37 -39.20 5.27
C GLY A 243 12.35 -39.45 4.15
N ASP A 244 11.20 -40.03 4.48
CA ASP A 244 10.14 -40.34 3.50
C ASP A 244 9.14 -39.19 3.28
N ARG A 245 9.44 -37.96 3.72
CA ARG A 245 8.50 -36.82 3.58
C ARG A 245 8.72 -36.09 2.27
N LYS A 246 7.63 -35.95 1.52
CA LYS A 246 7.52 -35.19 0.28
C LYS A 246 7.03 -33.76 0.56
N PRO A 247 7.50 -32.75 -0.20
CA PRO A 247 7.01 -31.40 -0.05
C PRO A 247 5.55 -31.31 -0.47
N THR A 248 4.80 -30.41 0.16
CA THR A 248 3.37 -30.21 -0.15
C THR A 248 3.13 -28.92 -0.93
N ILE A 249 4.10 -28.00 -0.92
CA ILE A 249 4.09 -26.77 -1.68
C ILE A 249 5.50 -26.55 -2.23
N LEU A 250 5.61 -26.35 -3.53
CA LEU A 250 6.83 -25.99 -4.22
C LEU A 250 6.84 -24.48 -4.46
N GLY A 251 7.82 -23.82 -3.86
CA GLY A 251 8.03 -22.40 -3.99
C GLY A 251 8.76 -22.00 -5.26
N LEU A 252 8.35 -20.90 -5.89
CA LEU A 252 8.99 -20.40 -7.11
C LEU A 252 9.50 -18.97 -6.97
N ARG A 253 10.57 -18.68 -7.72
CA ARG A 253 11.10 -17.32 -7.91
C ARG A 253 10.15 -16.50 -8.79
N GLU A 254 10.13 -15.20 -8.55
CA GLU A 254 9.48 -14.22 -9.42
C GLU A 254 10.51 -13.24 -9.99
N HIS A 255 10.24 -12.69 -11.18
CA HIS A 255 10.97 -11.53 -11.69
C HIS A 255 10.02 -10.36 -11.94
N ILE A 256 10.39 -9.17 -11.47
CA ILE A 256 9.55 -7.99 -11.56
C ILE A 256 9.84 -7.26 -12.88
N PHE A 257 8.90 -7.28 -13.81
CA PHE A 257 9.10 -6.69 -15.14
C PHE A 257 8.74 -5.19 -15.22
N THR A 258 8.23 -4.58 -14.15
CA THR A 258 7.85 -3.16 -14.09
C THR A 258 8.93 -2.26 -13.48
N GLY A 259 10.06 -2.82 -13.02
CA GLY A 259 11.09 -2.08 -12.26
C GLY A 259 11.77 -0.94 -13.02
N SER A 260 11.66 -0.90 -14.34
CA SER A 260 12.34 0.09 -15.18
C SER A 260 11.53 1.35 -15.49
N VAL A 261 10.31 1.45 -14.98
CA VAL A 261 9.40 2.55 -15.35
C VAL A 261 9.72 3.83 -14.57
N SER A 262 10.17 3.71 -13.32
CA SER A 262 10.48 4.84 -12.44
C SER A 262 11.45 4.45 -11.33
N SER A 263 11.99 5.44 -10.62
CA SER A 263 12.87 5.22 -9.47
C SER A 263 12.14 4.52 -8.32
N LEU A 264 10.86 4.83 -8.09
CA LEU A 264 10.03 4.09 -7.13
C LEU A 264 9.86 2.61 -7.53
N ALA A 265 9.58 2.36 -8.82
CA ALA A 265 9.48 1.00 -9.35
C ALA A 265 10.79 0.24 -9.19
N TRP A 266 11.92 0.92 -9.37
CA TRP A 266 13.26 0.37 -9.19
C TRP A 266 13.53 -0.04 -7.73
N PHE A 267 13.22 0.84 -6.77
CA PHE A 267 13.40 0.53 -5.34
C PHE A 267 12.57 -0.68 -4.91
N MET A 268 11.29 -0.70 -5.31
CA MET A 268 10.39 -1.82 -4.99
C MET A 268 10.80 -3.10 -5.68
N SER A 269 11.20 -3.02 -6.96
CA SER A 269 11.69 -4.19 -7.71
C SER A 269 12.89 -4.81 -7.02
N ASN A 270 13.88 -4.02 -6.61
CA ASN A 270 15.07 -4.57 -5.95
C ASN A 270 14.76 -5.10 -4.53
N GLN A 271 13.89 -4.43 -3.77
CA GLN A 271 13.43 -4.93 -2.46
C GLN A 271 12.73 -6.27 -2.61
N GLU A 272 11.88 -6.40 -3.62
CA GLU A 272 11.12 -7.61 -3.87
C GLU A 272 11.98 -8.73 -4.44
N THR A 273 12.92 -8.44 -5.36
CA THR A 273 13.89 -9.42 -5.84
C THR A 273 14.63 -10.05 -4.66
N SER A 274 15.15 -9.25 -3.73
CA SER A 274 15.79 -9.77 -2.50
C SER A 274 14.87 -10.66 -1.67
N PHE A 275 13.58 -10.33 -1.58
CA PHE A 275 12.60 -11.16 -0.87
C PHE A 275 12.34 -12.49 -1.58
N VAL A 276 12.09 -12.50 -2.89
CA VAL A 276 11.70 -13.69 -3.68
C VAL A 276 12.87 -14.61 -4.05
N THR A 277 14.11 -14.16 -3.84
CA THR A 277 15.33 -14.95 -4.05
C THR A 277 16.00 -15.34 -2.72
N ILE A 278 17.06 -14.62 -2.29
CA ILE A 278 17.85 -14.93 -1.10
C ILE A 278 16.99 -15.03 0.17
N GLY A 279 15.96 -14.18 0.29
CA GLY A 279 14.96 -14.27 1.35
C GLY A 279 14.27 -15.64 1.37
N GLN A 280 13.62 -16.03 0.27
CA GLN A 280 12.94 -17.33 0.16
C GLN A 280 13.90 -18.53 0.28
N ARG A 281 15.14 -18.44 -0.24
CA ARG A 281 16.16 -19.48 -0.08
C ARG A 281 16.40 -19.77 1.40
N ILE A 282 16.72 -18.72 2.17
CA ILE A 282 17.04 -18.83 3.59
C ILE A 282 15.81 -19.31 4.39
N LEU A 283 14.61 -18.80 4.06
CA LEU A 283 13.35 -19.22 4.68
C LEU A 283 13.05 -20.71 4.45
N ALA A 284 13.33 -21.23 3.26
CA ALA A 284 13.16 -22.64 2.93
C ALA A 284 14.24 -23.50 3.61
N SER A 285 15.50 -23.10 3.47
CA SER A 285 16.66 -23.79 4.05
C SER A 285 17.78 -22.80 4.40
N PRO A 286 18.29 -22.78 5.65
CA PRO A 286 18.06 -23.76 6.70
C PRO A 286 16.86 -23.46 7.63
N LEU A 287 16.19 -22.30 7.53
CA LEU A 287 15.27 -21.84 8.57
C LEU A 287 13.95 -22.63 8.65
N ARG A 288 13.50 -23.21 7.53
CA ARG A 288 12.25 -24.01 7.43
C ARG A 288 11.00 -23.30 7.96
N VAL A 289 10.90 -22.02 7.62
CA VAL A 289 9.74 -21.16 7.90
C VAL A 289 9.29 -20.42 6.64
N ARG A 290 9.58 -20.98 5.45
CA ARG A 290 8.94 -20.56 4.20
C ARG A 290 7.47 -20.97 4.25
N PHE A 291 6.60 -20.04 3.90
CA PHE A 291 5.18 -20.28 3.69
C PHE A 291 4.76 -19.75 2.33
N HIS A 292 3.64 -20.26 1.83
CA HIS A 292 3.01 -19.70 0.64
C HIS A 292 2.63 -18.24 0.87
N TYR A 293 2.86 -17.36 -0.11
CA TYR A 293 2.49 -15.94 -0.03
C TYR A 293 1.60 -15.48 -1.19
N GLY A 294 0.94 -16.42 -1.87
CA GLY A 294 -0.13 -16.17 -2.84
C GLY A 294 0.14 -16.69 -4.24
N HIS A 295 1.38 -16.62 -4.70
CA HIS A 295 1.82 -17.00 -6.04
C HIS A 295 3.36 -17.05 -6.10
N PRO A 296 3.98 -17.65 -7.13
CA PRO A 296 3.42 -18.56 -8.14
C PRO A 296 3.54 -20.04 -7.73
N ASP A 297 3.51 -20.33 -6.42
CA ASP A 297 3.75 -21.66 -5.88
C ASP A 297 2.82 -22.75 -6.45
N VAL A 298 3.34 -23.97 -6.47
CA VAL A 298 2.61 -25.18 -6.89
C VAL A 298 2.31 -26.05 -5.68
N PHE A 299 1.05 -26.42 -5.50
CA PHE A 299 0.55 -27.22 -4.39
C PHE A 299 0.40 -28.68 -4.79
N ASP A 300 0.68 -29.60 -3.85
CA ASP A 300 0.04 -30.92 -3.84
C ASP A 300 -1.46 -30.71 -3.58
N ARG A 301 -2.25 -30.85 -4.65
CA ARG A 301 -3.69 -30.58 -4.65
C ARG A 301 -4.43 -31.58 -3.76
N ILE A 302 -4.03 -32.85 -3.75
CA ILE A 302 -4.69 -33.91 -2.98
C ILE A 302 -4.54 -33.63 -1.48
N PHE A 303 -3.33 -33.25 -1.07
CA PHE A 303 -3.06 -32.88 0.32
C PHE A 303 -3.92 -31.69 0.78
N HIS A 304 -3.98 -30.61 -0.02
CA HIS A 304 -4.61 -29.36 0.39
C HIS A 304 -6.13 -29.39 0.32
N LEU A 305 -6.73 -30.00 -0.70
CA LEU A 305 -8.20 -30.10 -0.83
C LEU A 305 -8.84 -30.84 0.34
N THR A 306 -8.16 -31.84 0.89
CA THR A 306 -8.66 -32.62 2.02
C THR A 306 -8.34 -31.97 3.38
N ARG A 307 -7.62 -30.85 3.42
CA ARG A 307 -7.08 -30.26 4.65
C ARG A 307 -7.36 -28.78 4.85
N GLY A 308 -8.27 -28.18 4.08
CA GLY A 308 -8.71 -26.80 4.28
C GLY A 308 -8.41 -25.85 3.11
N GLY A 309 -8.02 -26.39 1.95
CA GLY A 309 -7.84 -25.62 0.72
C GLY A 309 -6.51 -24.87 0.63
N ILE A 310 -6.49 -23.87 -0.25
CA ILE A 310 -5.29 -23.10 -0.62
C ILE A 310 -5.33 -21.64 -0.15
N SER A 311 -6.43 -21.21 0.48
CA SER A 311 -6.55 -19.91 1.13
C SER A 311 -7.61 -19.96 2.22
N LYS A 312 -7.55 -18.99 3.13
CA LYS A 312 -8.47 -18.91 4.26
C LYS A 312 -9.33 -17.65 4.18
N ALA A 313 -10.53 -17.81 3.61
CA ALA A 313 -11.48 -16.71 3.45
C ALA A 313 -11.91 -16.10 4.79
N SER A 314 -11.77 -14.78 4.92
CA SER A 314 -12.50 -13.98 5.89
C SER A 314 -12.50 -12.50 5.52
N LYS A 315 -13.64 -11.84 5.66
CA LYS A 315 -13.76 -10.38 5.45
C LYS A 315 -12.96 -9.50 6.42
N ILE A 316 -12.73 -9.97 7.64
CA ILE A 316 -12.32 -9.09 8.75
C ILE A 316 -11.03 -9.55 9.42
N ILE A 317 -10.66 -10.84 9.34
CA ILE A 317 -9.58 -11.40 10.17
C ILE A 317 -8.45 -12.07 9.38
N ASN A 318 -8.61 -12.29 8.07
CA ASN A 318 -7.59 -12.95 7.24
C ASN A 318 -7.34 -12.15 5.96
N LEU A 319 -6.89 -10.90 6.09
CA LEU A 319 -6.55 -10.03 4.95
C LEU A 319 -5.38 -10.57 4.11
N SER A 320 -4.49 -11.33 4.74
CA SER A 320 -3.45 -12.14 4.08
C SER A 320 -3.87 -13.61 4.05
N GLU A 321 -4.94 -13.91 3.32
CA GLU A 321 -5.58 -15.21 3.22
C GLU A 321 -4.64 -16.34 2.78
N ASP A 322 -3.67 -16.00 1.92
CA ASP A 322 -2.81 -16.95 1.21
C ASP A 322 -1.83 -17.63 2.19
N ILE A 323 -1.27 -16.87 3.14
CA ILE A 323 -0.24 -17.38 4.06
C ILE A 323 -0.75 -18.44 5.03
N PHE A 324 -2.05 -18.40 5.32
CA PHE A 324 -2.69 -19.41 6.15
C PHE A 324 -2.67 -20.80 5.52
N SER A 325 -2.57 -20.92 4.19
CA SER A 325 -2.36 -22.22 3.53
C SER A 325 -1.00 -22.81 3.90
N GLY A 326 0.06 -22.00 3.92
CA GLY A 326 1.39 -22.42 4.37
C GLY A 326 1.42 -22.78 5.86
N PHE A 327 0.73 -22.01 6.70
CA PHE A 327 0.57 -22.34 8.13
C PHE A 327 -0.12 -23.68 8.31
N ASN A 328 -1.24 -23.90 7.62
CA ASN A 328 -2.01 -25.13 7.70
C ASN A 328 -1.22 -26.33 7.15
N SER A 329 -0.54 -26.18 6.02
CA SER A 329 0.39 -27.19 5.48
C SER A 329 1.38 -27.65 6.55
N THR A 330 2.06 -26.69 7.18
CA THR A 330 3.05 -26.98 8.24
C THR A 330 2.41 -27.63 9.48
N LEU A 331 1.25 -27.13 9.92
CA LEU A 331 0.52 -27.70 11.07
C LEU A 331 0.04 -29.15 10.82
N ARG A 332 -0.18 -29.51 9.56
CA ARG A 332 -0.61 -30.83 9.10
C ARG A 332 0.56 -31.75 8.71
N GLY A 333 1.80 -31.36 8.98
CA GLY A 333 2.99 -32.16 8.75
C GLY A 333 3.59 -32.03 7.35
N GLY A 334 3.01 -31.18 6.49
CA GLY A 334 3.59 -30.77 5.23
C GLY A 334 4.76 -29.79 5.45
N PHE A 335 5.48 -29.53 4.37
CA PHE A 335 6.50 -28.49 4.33
C PHE A 335 6.58 -27.88 2.94
N VAL A 336 7.32 -26.77 2.86
CA VAL A 336 7.41 -25.90 1.70
C VAL A 336 8.88 -25.78 1.27
N THR A 337 9.16 -26.02 -0.02
CA THR A 337 10.49 -25.87 -0.63
C THR A 337 10.56 -24.59 -1.47
N HIS A 338 11.74 -24.24 -1.99
CA HIS A 338 11.96 -23.11 -2.89
C HIS A 338 12.88 -23.50 -4.03
N HIS A 339 12.48 -23.22 -5.27
CA HIS A 339 13.18 -23.60 -6.49
C HIS A 339 13.27 -22.38 -7.43
N GLU A 340 14.46 -22.16 -7.99
CA GLU A 340 14.76 -20.94 -8.76
C GLU A 340 15.19 -21.21 -10.21
N TYR A 341 15.22 -22.47 -10.64
CA TYR A 341 15.50 -22.79 -12.05
C TYR A 341 14.30 -22.46 -12.97
N ILE A 342 13.11 -22.24 -12.39
CA ILE A 342 11.93 -21.68 -13.05
C ILE A 342 11.56 -20.36 -12.38
N GLN A 343 11.10 -19.40 -13.17
CA GLN A 343 10.61 -18.11 -12.66
C GLN A 343 9.37 -17.65 -13.41
N VAL A 344 8.53 -16.87 -12.72
CA VAL A 344 7.31 -16.29 -13.28
C VAL A 344 7.40 -14.77 -13.21
N GLY A 345 6.98 -14.10 -14.29
CA GLY A 345 6.97 -12.64 -14.34
C GLY A 345 5.87 -12.07 -13.47
N LYS A 346 6.16 -10.98 -12.76
CA LYS A 346 5.18 -10.27 -11.93
C LYS A 346 5.20 -8.78 -12.27
N GLY A 347 4.02 -8.24 -12.57
CA GLY A 347 3.81 -6.81 -12.67
C GLY A 347 3.56 -6.22 -11.29
N ARG A 348 4.23 -5.12 -10.94
CA ARG A 348 4.04 -4.44 -9.66
C ARG A 348 3.52 -3.03 -9.81
N ASP A 349 2.94 -2.53 -8.73
CA ASP A 349 2.52 -1.15 -8.61
C ASP A 349 3.75 -0.24 -8.59
N VAL A 350 3.62 0.94 -9.17
CA VAL A 350 4.77 1.76 -9.57
C VAL A 350 4.63 3.23 -9.16
N GLY A 351 3.45 3.64 -8.66
CA GLY A 351 3.21 4.93 -8.03
C GLY A 351 3.19 4.86 -6.50
N MET A 352 3.55 5.98 -5.84
CA MET A 352 3.71 6.07 -4.38
C MET A 352 2.46 5.60 -3.61
N ASN A 353 1.27 6.07 -4.02
CA ASN A 353 0.00 5.72 -3.35
C ASN A 353 -0.33 4.24 -3.45
N GLN A 354 -0.06 3.64 -4.60
CA GLN A 354 -0.34 2.21 -4.83
C GLN A 354 0.60 1.35 -3.99
N ILE A 355 1.91 1.69 -4.01
CA ILE A 355 2.93 1.01 -3.21
C ILE A 355 2.59 1.13 -1.72
N SER A 356 2.26 2.32 -1.23
CA SER A 356 1.92 2.49 0.19
C SER A 356 0.64 1.76 0.59
N GLN A 357 -0.36 1.63 -0.29
CA GLN A 357 -1.56 0.85 -0.01
C GLN A 357 -1.26 -0.65 0.02
N PHE A 358 -0.41 -1.14 -0.87
CA PHE A 358 0.08 -2.52 -0.83
C PHE A 358 0.79 -2.80 0.51
N GLU A 359 1.71 -1.93 0.93
CA GLU A 359 2.40 -2.06 2.21
C GLU A 359 1.46 -1.99 3.42
N ALA A 360 0.46 -1.11 3.36
CA ALA A 360 -0.59 -1.05 4.37
C ALA A 360 -1.37 -2.37 4.46
N LYS A 361 -1.71 -2.99 3.32
CA LYS A 361 -2.37 -4.31 3.27
C LYS A 361 -1.51 -5.37 3.95
N VAL A 362 -0.23 -5.45 3.59
CA VAL A 362 0.67 -6.48 4.16
C VAL A 362 0.91 -6.25 5.66
N ALA A 363 1.08 -5.01 6.11
CA ALA A 363 1.24 -4.67 7.52
C ALA A 363 -0.01 -4.99 8.36
N ASN A 364 -1.19 -4.64 7.86
CA ASN A 364 -2.47 -5.01 8.45
C ASN A 364 -2.61 -6.53 8.57
N GLY A 365 -2.36 -7.27 7.48
CA GLY A 365 -2.46 -8.72 7.47
C GLY A 365 -1.48 -9.40 8.43
N ASN A 366 -0.28 -8.85 8.64
CA ASN A 366 0.66 -9.35 9.65
C ASN A 366 0.19 -9.04 11.09
N GLY A 367 -0.47 -7.90 11.31
CA GLY A 367 -1.14 -7.61 12.58
C GLY A 367 -2.19 -8.66 12.92
N GLU A 368 -3.03 -9.05 11.94
CA GLU A 368 -4.03 -10.10 12.12
C GLU A 368 -3.42 -11.49 12.32
N GLN A 369 -2.36 -11.82 11.57
CA GLN A 369 -1.62 -13.07 11.76
C GLN A 369 -1.09 -13.19 13.19
N THR A 370 -0.56 -12.09 13.76
CA THR A 370 -0.06 -12.05 15.15
C THR A 370 -1.16 -12.40 16.15
N LEU A 371 -2.40 -11.98 15.88
CA LEU A 371 -3.58 -12.26 16.72
C LEU A 371 -4.24 -13.62 16.40
N SER A 372 -3.74 -14.36 15.41
CA SER A 372 -4.39 -15.57 14.91
C SER A 372 -4.10 -16.82 15.75
N ARG A 373 -5.08 -17.74 15.79
CA ARG A 373 -4.92 -19.06 16.41
C ARG A 373 -3.88 -19.92 15.69
N ASP A 374 -3.64 -19.68 14.41
CA ASP A 374 -2.72 -20.46 13.59
C ASP A 374 -1.28 -20.17 14.00
N VAL A 375 -0.92 -18.89 14.18
CA VAL A 375 0.39 -18.49 14.73
C VAL A 375 0.59 -19.03 16.14
N TYR A 376 -0.42 -18.95 17.02
CA TYR A 376 -0.35 -19.55 18.35
C TYR A 376 -0.07 -21.07 18.30
N ARG A 377 -0.71 -21.81 17.38
CA ARG A 377 -0.49 -23.26 17.22
C ARG A 377 0.88 -23.58 16.64
N LEU A 378 1.36 -22.79 15.68
CA LEU A 378 2.70 -22.92 15.11
C LEU A 378 3.76 -22.70 16.19
N GLY A 379 3.63 -21.62 16.98
CA GLY A 379 4.55 -21.31 18.07
C GLY A 379 4.68 -22.43 19.10
N ARG A 380 3.58 -23.15 19.41
CA ARG A 380 3.62 -24.32 20.31
C ARG A 380 4.23 -25.58 19.70
N ARG A 381 4.41 -25.65 18.38
CA ARG A 381 4.93 -26.83 17.66
C ARG A 381 6.32 -26.62 17.07
N PHE A 382 6.77 -25.38 16.93
CA PHE A 382 8.13 -25.09 16.51
C PHE A 382 9.13 -25.37 17.63
N ASP A 383 10.27 -25.91 17.23
CA ASP A 383 11.47 -25.89 18.07
C ASP A 383 11.95 -24.45 18.25
N PHE A 384 12.85 -24.25 19.22
CA PHE A 384 13.37 -22.93 19.57
C PHE A 384 13.91 -22.15 18.36
N TYR A 385 14.66 -22.80 17.47
CA TYR A 385 15.28 -22.15 16.32
C TYR A 385 14.26 -21.78 15.25
N ARG A 386 13.31 -22.66 14.95
CA ARG A 386 12.21 -22.36 14.02
C ARG A 386 11.28 -21.29 14.57
N MET A 387 11.04 -21.27 15.88
CA MET A 387 10.25 -20.23 16.53
C MET A 387 10.93 -18.87 16.43
N LEU A 388 12.24 -18.80 16.71
CA LEU A 388 13.03 -17.56 16.55
C LEU A 388 13.06 -17.11 15.09
N SER A 389 13.26 -18.05 14.16
CA SER A 389 13.25 -17.79 12.73
C SER A 389 11.90 -17.23 12.28
N PHE A 390 10.81 -17.88 12.69
CA PHE A 390 9.45 -17.45 12.40
C PHE A 390 9.19 -16.04 12.94
N TYR A 391 9.57 -15.77 14.20
CA TYR A 391 9.46 -14.45 14.78
C TYR A 391 10.20 -13.42 13.93
N PHE A 392 11.48 -13.63 13.65
CA PHE A 392 12.28 -12.63 12.93
C PHE A 392 11.77 -12.34 11.51
N THR A 393 11.26 -13.36 10.81
CA THR A 393 10.94 -13.25 9.38
C THR A 393 9.48 -12.92 9.07
N THR A 394 8.58 -13.08 10.04
CA THR A 394 7.15 -12.81 9.87
C THR A 394 6.70 -11.69 10.82
N VAL A 395 6.03 -12.03 11.92
CA VAL A 395 5.39 -11.11 12.86
C VAL A 395 6.39 -10.17 13.55
N GLY A 396 7.59 -10.64 13.87
CA GLY A 396 8.62 -9.89 14.58
C GLY A 396 9.25 -8.78 13.75
N PHE A 397 9.29 -8.89 12.42
CA PHE A 397 9.76 -7.81 11.54
C PHE A 397 8.86 -6.57 11.67
N TYR A 398 7.54 -6.75 11.62
CA TYR A 398 6.56 -5.68 11.77
C TYR A 398 6.48 -5.15 13.20
N PHE A 399 6.57 -6.05 14.19
CA PHE A 399 6.69 -5.65 15.59
C PHE A 399 7.93 -4.79 15.83
N SER A 400 9.09 -5.19 15.32
CA SER A 400 10.35 -4.44 15.46
C SER A 400 10.27 -3.09 14.74
N SER A 401 9.63 -3.04 13.56
CA SER A 401 9.37 -1.78 12.84
C SER A 401 8.52 -0.81 13.68
N MET A 402 7.46 -1.32 14.33
CA MET A 402 6.64 -0.53 15.25
C MET A 402 7.44 -0.10 16.48
N ALA A 403 8.22 -1.00 17.07
CA ALA A 403 9.06 -0.71 18.23
C ALA A 403 10.09 0.40 17.93
N THR A 404 10.74 0.37 16.76
CA THR A 404 11.65 1.43 16.32
C THR A 404 10.97 2.80 16.29
N VAL A 405 9.75 2.88 15.73
CA VAL A 405 8.98 4.14 15.72
C VAL A 405 8.59 4.57 17.13
N LEU A 406 8.14 3.64 17.98
CA LEU A 406 7.79 3.94 19.37
C LEU A 406 9.01 4.44 20.17
N THR A 407 10.20 3.89 19.93
CA THR A 407 11.44 4.34 20.56
C THR A 407 11.74 5.80 20.22
N VAL A 408 11.49 6.25 18.97
CA VAL A 408 11.64 7.68 18.60
C VAL A 408 10.71 8.56 19.43
N TYR A 409 9.45 8.14 19.61
CA TYR A 409 8.49 8.85 20.45
C TYR A 409 8.91 8.88 21.92
N VAL A 410 9.26 7.72 22.49
CA VAL A 410 9.72 7.61 23.88
C VAL A 410 10.97 8.46 24.11
N PHE A 411 11.91 8.45 23.15
CA PHE A 411 13.11 9.26 23.22
C PHE A 411 12.79 10.77 23.24
N LEU A 412 11.98 11.26 22.29
CA LEU A 412 11.66 12.69 22.19
C LEU A 412 10.81 13.19 23.36
N TYR A 413 9.79 12.42 23.77
CA TYR A 413 8.99 12.77 24.95
C TYR A 413 9.81 12.67 26.24
N GLY A 414 10.66 11.64 26.37
CA GLY A 414 11.56 11.51 27.51
C GLY A 414 12.50 12.71 27.61
N ARG A 415 13.11 13.12 26.48
CA ARG A 415 13.96 14.32 26.40
C ARG A 415 13.20 15.59 26.76
N LEU A 416 12.00 15.77 26.21
CA LEU A 416 11.14 16.88 26.55
C LEU A 416 10.90 16.96 28.06
N TYR A 417 10.56 15.85 28.71
CA TYR A 417 10.30 15.84 30.15
C TYR A 417 11.55 16.15 30.98
N LEU A 418 12.73 15.70 30.55
CA LEU A 418 14.01 16.06 31.18
C LEU A 418 14.32 17.57 31.06
N VAL A 419 14.06 18.15 29.89
CA VAL A 419 14.25 19.58 29.62
C VAL A 419 13.28 20.41 30.46
N LEU A 420 11.98 20.10 30.38
CA LEU A 420 10.94 20.89 31.04
C LEU A 420 11.00 20.80 32.57
N SER A 421 11.45 19.67 33.13
CA SER A 421 11.67 19.51 34.58
C SER A 421 12.92 20.23 35.11
N GLY A 422 13.83 20.66 34.23
CA GLY A 422 15.13 21.21 34.62
C GLY A 422 16.15 20.15 35.05
N LEU A 423 15.78 18.86 35.05
CA LEU A 423 16.68 17.77 35.40
C LEU A 423 17.84 17.66 34.41
N GLU A 424 17.60 17.94 33.12
CA GLU A 424 18.67 17.96 32.12
C GLU A 424 19.76 18.98 32.46
N LYS A 425 19.38 20.17 32.95
CA LYS A 425 20.33 21.19 33.41
C LYS A 425 21.10 20.73 34.65
N ALA A 426 20.42 20.12 35.62
CA ALA A 426 21.07 19.59 36.82
C ALA A 426 22.07 18.46 36.50
N VAL A 427 21.74 17.58 35.55
CA VAL A 427 22.64 16.51 35.08
C VAL A 427 23.87 17.06 34.35
N LEU A 428 23.74 18.17 33.61
CA LEU A 428 24.86 18.83 32.95
C LEU A 428 25.82 19.52 33.93
N GLU A 429 25.30 20.03 35.03
CA GLU A 429 26.10 20.66 36.08
C GLU A 429 26.87 19.62 36.92
N ASP A 430 26.55 18.33 36.78
CA ASP A 430 27.25 17.22 37.42
C ASP A 430 28.45 16.72 36.55
N PRO A 431 29.70 16.92 36.99
CA PRO A 431 30.89 16.50 36.26
C PRO A 431 31.07 14.97 36.16
N SER A 432 30.35 14.17 36.96
CA SER A 432 30.46 12.70 36.96
C SER A 432 29.73 12.01 35.79
N ILE A 433 28.78 12.70 35.14
CA ILE A 433 27.91 12.13 34.10
C ILE A 433 28.40 12.45 32.67
N HIS A 434 29.48 13.23 32.54
CA HIS A 434 29.87 13.89 31.29
C HIS A 434 30.29 12.98 30.12
N GLN A 435 30.41 11.65 30.27
CA GLN A 435 30.87 10.76 29.18
C GLN A 435 30.35 9.31 29.25
N SER A 436 29.04 9.07 29.29
CA SER A 436 28.54 7.70 29.06
C SER A 436 28.62 7.32 27.57
N LYS A 437 29.77 6.80 27.14
CA LYS A 437 29.99 6.25 25.78
C LYS A 437 28.95 5.18 25.40
N ALA A 438 28.41 4.44 26.38
CA ALA A 438 27.39 3.42 26.16
C ALA A 438 26.04 4.03 25.71
N LEU A 439 25.63 5.14 26.34
CA LEU A 439 24.41 5.86 25.95
C LEU A 439 24.57 6.47 24.56
N GLU A 440 25.74 7.05 24.28
CA GLU A 440 26.08 7.60 22.96
C GLU A 440 26.03 6.54 21.85
N ALA A 441 26.62 5.36 22.07
CA ALA A 441 26.60 4.26 21.12
C ALA A 441 25.18 3.71 20.87
N ALA A 442 24.34 3.62 21.92
CA ALA A 442 22.95 3.18 21.80
C ALA A 442 22.11 4.14 20.94
N LEU A 443 22.30 5.46 21.13
CA LEU A 443 21.59 6.50 20.36
C LEU A 443 22.03 6.53 18.89
N ALA A 444 23.33 6.40 18.62
CA ALA A 444 23.84 6.33 17.25
C ALA A 444 23.27 5.12 16.48
N THR A 445 23.15 3.97 17.15
CA THR A 445 22.60 2.74 16.55
C THR A 445 21.15 2.94 16.12
N GLN A 446 20.31 3.56 16.97
CA GLN A 446 18.92 3.89 16.62
C GLN A 446 18.82 4.76 15.35
N SER A 447 19.66 5.79 15.24
CA SER A 447 19.65 6.70 14.08
C SER A 447 19.98 6.00 12.76
N VAL A 448 20.85 4.97 12.77
CA VAL A 448 21.15 4.17 11.57
C VAL A 448 19.94 3.33 11.13
N PHE A 449 19.21 2.72 12.07
CA PHE A 449 17.96 2.01 11.76
C PHE A 449 16.89 2.97 11.22
N GLN A 450 16.80 4.17 11.79
CA GLN A 450 15.83 5.19 11.42
C GLN A 450 16.02 5.74 10.00
N LEU A 451 17.26 5.84 9.51
CA LEU A 451 17.58 6.24 8.13
C LEU A 451 17.27 5.14 7.09
N GLY A 452 16.82 3.96 7.52
CA GLY A 452 16.48 2.84 6.63
C GLY A 452 17.69 2.14 6.01
N LEU A 453 18.93 2.51 6.37
CA LEU A 453 20.16 1.96 5.79
C LEU A 453 20.26 0.44 5.95
N LEU A 454 19.83 -0.10 7.09
CA LEU A 454 19.83 -1.55 7.33
C LEU A 454 18.75 -2.30 6.53
N LEU A 455 17.64 -1.65 6.16
CA LEU A 455 16.60 -2.26 5.32
C LEU A 455 17.08 -2.46 3.88
N VAL A 456 18.10 -1.71 3.45
CA VAL A 456 18.68 -1.78 2.11
C VAL A 456 19.80 -2.82 2.02
N LEU A 457 20.36 -3.27 3.15
CA LEU A 457 21.50 -4.20 3.14
C LEU A 457 21.21 -5.54 2.43
N PRO A 458 20.07 -6.25 2.67
CA PRO A 458 19.77 -7.49 1.95
C PRO A 458 19.68 -7.29 0.44
N MET A 459 19.22 -6.12 0.01
CA MET A 459 19.13 -5.75 -1.39
C MET A 459 20.52 -5.55 -2.01
N VAL A 460 21.43 -4.83 -1.33
CA VAL A 460 22.81 -4.64 -1.81
C VAL A 460 23.54 -5.98 -1.88
N MET A 461 23.32 -6.87 -0.92
CA MET A 461 23.89 -8.22 -0.94
C MET A 461 23.37 -9.03 -2.12
N GLU A 462 22.06 -8.97 -2.41
CA GLU A 462 21.48 -9.67 -3.56
C GLU A 462 22.05 -9.16 -4.89
N ILE A 463 22.10 -7.84 -5.09
CA ILE A 463 22.71 -7.25 -6.29
C ILE A 463 24.19 -7.62 -6.39
N GLY A 464 24.89 -7.66 -5.25
CA GLY A 464 26.29 -8.05 -5.17
C GLY A 464 26.53 -9.50 -5.61
N LEU A 465 25.64 -10.41 -5.22
CA LEU A 465 25.70 -11.83 -5.58
C LEU A 465 25.27 -12.10 -7.03
N GLU A 466 24.24 -11.41 -7.54
CA GLU A 466 23.73 -11.64 -8.90
C GLU A 466 24.51 -10.89 -9.98
N ARG A 467 24.99 -9.66 -9.70
CA ARG A 467 25.57 -8.74 -10.70
C ARG A 467 26.97 -8.22 -10.35
N GLY A 468 27.53 -8.67 -9.22
CA GLY A 468 28.84 -8.28 -8.72
C GLY A 468 28.81 -7.06 -7.80
N PHE A 469 29.72 -7.04 -6.81
CA PHE A 469 29.78 -6.01 -5.78
C PHE A 469 30.08 -4.59 -6.29
N ARG A 470 30.81 -4.45 -7.39
CA ARG A 470 31.05 -3.13 -8.02
C ARG A 470 29.76 -2.51 -8.53
N THR A 471 28.95 -3.32 -9.21
CA THR A 471 27.62 -2.92 -9.69
C THR A 471 26.71 -2.60 -8.51
N ALA A 472 26.72 -3.44 -7.46
CA ALA A 472 25.94 -3.20 -6.26
C ALA A 472 26.27 -1.87 -5.57
N LEU A 473 27.55 -1.50 -5.48
CA LEU A 473 27.98 -0.22 -4.92
C LEU A 473 27.51 0.96 -5.79
N GLY A 474 27.66 0.84 -7.11
CA GLY A 474 27.17 1.86 -8.05
C GLY A 474 25.65 2.05 -7.97
N ASP A 475 24.90 0.96 -8.00
CA ASP A 475 23.44 0.95 -7.88
C ASP A 475 22.98 1.51 -6.53
N PHE A 476 23.67 1.18 -5.44
CA PHE A 476 23.39 1.74 -4.12
C PHE A 476 23.55 3.26 -4.10
N ILE A 477 24.66 3.79 -4.65
CA ILE A 477 24.89 5.25 -4.75
C ILE A 477 23.79 5.91 -5.58
N ILE A 478 23.45 5.34 -6.74
CA ILE A 478 22.37 5.85 -7.60
C ILE A 478 21.04 5.86 -6.86
N MET A 479 20.71 4.81 -6.12
CA MET A 479 19.49 4.74 -5.32
C MET A 479 19.44 5.83 -4.24
N GLN A 480 20.56 6.12 -3.56
CA GLN A 480 20.59 7.21 -2.59
C GLN A 480 20.42 8.58 -3.24
N LEU A 481 21.03 8.83 -4.39
CA LEU A 481 20.83 10.06 -5.17
C LEU A 481 19.37 10.23 -5.65
N GLN A 482 18.66 9.12 -5.86
CA GLN A 482 17.23 9.10 -6.17
C GLN A 482 16.33 9.13 -4.92
N LEU A 483 16.88 9.45 -3.74
CA LEU A 483 16.16 9.58 -2.46
C LEU A 483 15.55 8.26 -1.92
N ALA A 484 16.19 7.12 -2.17
CA ALA A 484 15.75 5.83 -1.61
C ALA A 484 15.58 5.86 -0.07
N SER A 485 16.46 6.54 0.67
CA SER A 485 16.35 6.69 2.12
C SER A 485 15.05 7.41 2.54
N VAL A 486 14.60 8.42 1.79
CA VAL A 486 13.33 9.12 2.04
C VAL A 486 12.16 8.16 1.84
N PHE A 487 12.20 7.39 0.76
CA PHE A 487 11.19 6.39 0.44
C PHE A 487 11.08 5.28 1.50
N PHE A 488 12.19 4.65 1.89
CA PHE A 488 12.18 3.57 2.88
C PHE A 488 11.81 4.05 4.28
N THR A 489 12.20 5.28 4.65
CA THR A 489 11.81 5.91 5.92
C THR A 489 10.30 6.20 5.95
N PHE A 490 9.72 6.58 4.81
CA PHE A 490 8.27 6.68 4.66
C PHE A 490 7.59 5.30 4.76
N GLN A 491 8.11 4.28 4.06
CA GLN A 491 7.58 2.91 4.12
C GLN A 491 7.55 2.35 5.55
N LEU A 492 8.56 2.66 6.37
CA LEU A 492 8.61 2.30 7.80
C LEU A 492 7.42 2.89 8.58
N GLY A 493 7.05 4.14 8.31
CA GLY A 493 5.89 4.81 8.90
C GLY A 493 4.57 4.10 8.57
N THR A 494 4.38 3.73 7.29
CA THR A 494 3.25 2.92 6.82
C THR A 494 3.16 1.60 7.59
N LYS A 495 4.26 0.83 7.61
CA LYS A 495 4.30 -0.48 8.29
C LYS A 495 3.95 -0.35 9.77
N ALA A 496 4.56 0.59 10.48
CA ALA A 496 4.32 0.80 11.90
C ALA A 496 2.89 1.28 12.20
N HIS A 497 2.32 2.19 11.40
CA HIS A 497 0.97 2.69 11.62
C HIS A 497 -0.09 1.59 11.47
N TYR A 498 -0.08 0.89 10.33
CA TYR A 498 -1.12 -0.08 10.02
C TYR A 498 -0.99 -1.35 10.88
N PHE A 499 0.23 -1.83 11.12
CA PHE A 499 0.45 -2.93 12.06
C PHE A 499 -0.03 -2.58 13.47
N GLY A 500 0.41 -1.43 14.03
CA GLY A 500 0.02 -1.03 15.38
C GLY A 500 -1.48 -0.80 15.54
N ARG A 501 -2.14 -0.21 14.53
CA ARG A 501 -3.59 -0.01 14.52
C ARG A 501 -4.34 -1.34 14.57
N THR A 502 -3.92 -2.33 13.79
CA THR A 502 -4.54 -3.66 13.81
C THR A 502 -4.34 -4.38 15.14
N ILE A 503 -3.16 -4.26 15.76
CA ILE A 503 -2.91 -4.85 17.08
C ILE A 503 -3.80 -4.24 18.17
N LEU A 504 -4.01 -2.92 18.13
CA LEU A 504 -4.79 -2.21 19.15
C LEU A 504 -6.30 -2.34 18.99
N HIS A 505 -6.79 -2.27 17.75
CA HIS A 505 -8.22 -2.12 17.45
C HIS A 505 -8.81 -3.28 16.65
N GLY A 506 -7.96 -4.12 16.05
CA GLY A 506 -8.39 -5.12 15.08
C GLY A 506 -9.04 -4.49 13.83
N GLY A 507 -9.80 -5.31 13.11
CA GLY A 507 -10.66 -4.86 12.01
C GLY A 507 -9.89 -4.25 10.84
N ALA A 508 -8.86 -4.93 10.34
CA ALA A 508 -8.21 -4.46 9.14
C ALA A 508 -9.23 -4.42 8.00
N LYS A 509 -9.18 -3.35 7.21
CA LYS A 509 -10.02 -3.20 6.04
C LYS A 509 -9.16 -3.28 4.80
N TYR A 510 -9.59 -4.09 3.85
CA TYR A 510 -9.02 -4.01 2.52
C TYR A 510 -9.34 -2.66 1.90
N ARG A 511 -8.29 -1.99 1.47
CA ARG A 511 -8.37 -0.82 0.59
C ARG A 511 -7.91 -1.30 -0.77
N ALA A 512 -8.79 -1.24 -1.76
CA ALA A 512 -8.46 -1.68 -3.12
C ALA A 512 -7.30 -0.85 -3.66
N THR A 513 -6.20 -1.52 -4.00
CA THR A 513 -5.08 -0.91 -4.72
C THR A 513 -5.52 -0.72 -6.17
N GLY A 514 -5.79 0.53 -6.55
CA GLY A 514 -6.00 0.87 -7.97
C GLY A 514 -4.72 0.63 -8.76
N ARG A 515 -4.82 0.12 -9.99
CA ARG A 515 -3.68 -0.09 -10.91
C ARG A 515 -3.68 0.96 -12.03
N GLY A 516 -3.23 2.17 -11.74
CA GLY A 516 -2.89 3.19 -12.75
C GLY A 516 -1.40 3.13 -13.16
N PHE A 517 -1.04 3.88 -14.21
CA PHE A 517 0.36 4.05 -14.64
C PHE A 517 1.07 5.13 -13.83
N VAL A 518 2.40 5.06 -13.73
CA VAL A 518 3.25 5.95 -12.90
C VAL A 518 3.09 7.42 -13.21
N VAL A 519 2.75 7.77 -14.44
CA VAL A 519 2.94 9.13 -14.97
C VAL A 519 1.86 10.10 -14.50
N PHE A 520 0.87 9.62 -13.75
CA PHE A 520 -0.25 10.45 -13.33
C PHE A 520 0.02 11.16 -12.01
N HIS A 521 -0.21 12.47 -12.04
CA HIS A 521 -0.24 13.32 -10.86
C HIS A 521 -1.38 12.90 -9.93
N ALA A 522 -1.06 12.64 -8.66
CA ALA A 522 -2.03 12.44 -7.60
C ALA A 522 -2.34 13.77 -6.93
N LYS A 523 -3.63 14.13 -6.86
CA LYS A 523 -4.06 15.40 -6.27
C LYS A 523 -3.68 15.51 -4.79
N PHE A 524 -3.42 16.72 -4.32
CA PHE A 524 -3.15 17.00 -2.91
C PHE A 524 -4.23 16.43 -1.98
N ALA A 525 -5.52 16.56 -2.33
CA ALA A 525 -6.61 16.03 -1.51
C ALA A 525 -6.58 14.50 -1.37
N ASP A 526 -6.17 13.77 -2.41
CA ASP A 526 -6.00 12.31 -2.36
C ASP A 526 -4.83 11.94 -1.44
N ASN A 527 -3.67 12.57 -1.64
CA ASN A 527 -2.48 12.35 -0.80
C ASN A 527 -2.76 12.69 0.67
N TYR A 528 -3.47 13.79 0.94
CA TYR A 528 -3.86 14.18 2.28
C TYR A 528 -4.77 13.13 2.94
N ARG A 529 -5.78 12.63 2.23
CA ARG A 529 -6.69 11.58 2.74
C ARG A 529 -5.96 10.27 3.03
N PHE A 530 -4.97 9.89 2.21
CA PHE A 530 -4.20 8.66 2.42
C PHE A 530 -3.20 8.75 3.57
N TYR A 531 -2.57 9.91 3.76
CA TYR A 531 -1.40 10.05 4.64
C TYR A 531 -1.64 10.87 5.91
N SER A 532 -2.79 11.53 6.07
CA SER A 532 -3.11 12.36 7.24
C SER A 532 -2.82 11.64 8.56
N ARG A 533 -3.44 10.47 8.82
CA ARG A 533 -3.26 9.73 10.09
C ARG A 533 -1.98 8.90 10.16
N SER A 534 -1.55 8.37 9.02
CA SER A 534 -0.42 7.43 8.99
C SER A 534 0.92 8.16 9.13
N HIS A 535 1.04 9.36 8.56
CA HIS A 535 2.29 10.11 8.46
C HIS A 535 2.16 11.57 8.92
N PHE A 536 1.22 12.34 8.38
CA PHE A 536 1.23 13.81 8.58
C PHE A 536 1.02 14.23 10.02
N VAL A 537 -0.01 13.70 10.67
CA VAL A 537 -0.28 13.92 12.10
C VAL A 537 0.94 13.56 12.95
N LYS A 538 1.54 12.40 12.68
CA LYS A 538 2.71 11.90 13.40
C LYS A 538 3.96 12.76 13.16
N GLY A 539 4.21 13.12 11.91
CA GLY A 539 5.32 13.97 11.49
C GLY A 539 5.22 15.37 12.09
N LEU A 540 4.02 15.96 12.12
CA LEU A 540 3.79 17.26 12.76
C LEU A 540 3.94 17.19 14.27
N GLU A 541 3.49 16.11 14.93
CA GLU A 541 3.73 15.91 16.36
C GLU A 541 5.24 15.84 16.67
N LEU A 542 5.99 15.05 15.91
CA LEU A 542 7.45 14.95 16.05
C LEU A 542 8.15 16.29 15.72
N MET A 543 7.66 17.03 14.72
CA MET A 543 8.15 18.36 14.37
C MET A 543 7.99 19.34 15.53
N VAL A 544 6.81 19.38 16.16
CA VAL A 544 6.55 20.23 17.33
C VAL A 544 7.49 19.85 18.48
N LEU A 545 7.67 18.55 18.76
CA LEU A 545 8.61 18.08 19.79
C LEU A 545 10.04 18.53 19.50
N LEU A 546 10.50 18.44 18.26
CA LEU A 546 11.84 18.88 17.86
C LEU A 546 12.01 20.40 17.98
N ILE A 547 10.99 21.19 17.63
CA ILE A 547 11.01 22.64 17.80
C ILE A 547 11.12 22.99 19.28
N VAL A 548 10.34 22.35 20.15
CA VAL A 548 10.38 22.61 21.59
C VAL A 548 11.70 22.17 22.20
N TYR A 549 12.23 21.04 21.76
CA TYR A 549 13.57 20.62 22.14
C TYR A 549 14.65 21.63 21.70
N GLN A 550 14.55 22.18 20.48
CA GLN A 550 15.48 23.19 20.00
C GLN A 550 15.40 24.51 20.78
N VAL A 551 14.19 24.90 21.22
CA VAL A 551 13.94 26.15 21.96
C VAL A 551 14.38 26.03 23.42
N TYR A 552 14.03 24.96 24.12
CA TYR A 552 14.27 24.82 25.57
C TYR A 552 15.46 23.93 25.93
N GLY A 553 15.94 23.08 25.01
CA GLY A 553 17.05 22.17 25.25
C GLY A 553 18.40 22.87 25.22
N ASN A 554 19.20 22.66 26.27
CA ASN A 554 20.56 23.20 26.40
C ASN A 554 21.65 22.14 26.24
N ALA A 555 21.32 20.86 26.46
CA ALA A 555 22.30 19.78 26.50
C ALA A 555 22.65 19.25 25.10
N TYR A 556 23.95 19.07 24.85
CA TYR A 556 24.54 18.34 23.72
C TYR A 556 24.78 19.08 22.39
N ARG A 557 24.56 20.39 22.27
CA ARG A 557 24.89 21.13 21.02
C ARG A 557 26.37 21.03 20.59
N SER A 558 27.29 20.63 21.49
CA SER A 558 28.72 20.54 21.24
C SER A 558 29.23 19.17 20.74
N SER A 559 28.39 18.13 20.66
CA SER A 559 28.82 16.79 20.20
C SER A 559 28.38 16.50 18.76
N ASN A 560 29.28 15.96 17.93
CA ASN A 560 28.96 15.49 16.57
C ASN A 560 27.80 14.47 16.54
N LEU A 561 27.61 13.70 17.63
CA LEU A 561 26.52 12.73 17.76
C LEU A 561 25.15 13.40 17.92
N TYR A 562 25.07 14.56 18.58
CA TYR A 562 23.83 15.32 18.69
C TYR A 562 23.36 15.81 17.33
N LEU A 563 24.29 16.31 16.51
CA LEU A 563 23.99 16.73 15.15
C LEU A 563 23.48 15.54 14.33
N PHE A 564 24.10 14.37 14.45
CA PHE A 564 23.67 13.16 13.75
C PHE A 564 22.27 12.69 14.18
N VAL A 565 21.99 12.61 15.48
CA VAL A 565 20.69 12.20 16.02
C VAL A 565 19.60 13.20 15.63
N THR A 566 19.84 14.48 15.82
CA THR A 566 18.90 15.56 15.48
C THR A 566 18.63 15.59 13.98
N PHE A 567 19.66 15.47 13.15
CA PHE A 567 19.52 15.35 11.70
C PHE A 567 18.66 14.14 11.32
N SER A 568 18.90 12.97 11.92
CA SER A 568 18.12 11.76 11.63
C SER A 568 16.62 11.92 11.99
N MET A 569 16.30 12.68 13.03
CA MET A 569 14.92 12.98 13.45
C MET A 569 14.24 13.98 12.52
N TRP A 570 14.93 15.06 12.15
CA TRP A 570 14.43 15.98 11.13
C TRP A 570 14.26 15.31 9.77
N PHE A 571 15.17 14.41 9.41
CA PHE A 571 15.08 13.62 8.19
C PHE A 571 13.84 12.70 8.19
N LEU A 572 13.56 12.03 9.32
CA LEU A 572 12.34 11.23 9.49
C LEU A 572 11.08 12.10 9.31
N VAL A 573 11.02 13.25 9.99
CA VAL A 573 9.90 14.20 9.90
C VAL A 573 9.72 14.68 8.46
N ALA A 574 10.78 15.15 7.81
CA ALA A 574 10.73 15.62 6.44
C ALA A 574 10.29 14.52 5.47
N SER A 575 10.78 13.29 5.67
CA SER A 575 10.39 12.14 4.86
C SER A 575 8.89 11.84 5.00
N TRP A 576 8.36 11.82 6.22
CA TRP A 576 6.93 11.56 6.48
C TRP A 576 6.01 12.67 5.97
N LEU A 577 6.44 13.93 6.00
CA LEU A 577 5.63 15.05 5.53
C LEU A 577 5.68 15.21 4.01
N PHE A 578 6.83 14.99 3.37
CA PHE A 578 7.04 15.43 1.99
C PHE A 578 7.31 14.32 0.96
N ALA A 579 7.60 13.07 1.36
CA ALA A 579 7.79 11.98 0.40
C ALA A 579 6.61 11.80 -0.58
N PRO A 580 5.31 11.90 -0.17
CA PRO A 580 4.19 11.79 -1.08
C PRO A 580 4.21 12.81 -2.22
N PHE A 581 4.79 13.99 -1.99
CA PHE A 581 4.83 15.08 -2.98
C PHE A 581 6.12 15.02 -3.80
N ILE A 582 7.25 14.69 -3.18
CA ILE A 582 8.54 14.48 -3.86
C ILE A 582 8.42 13.37 -4.90
N PHE A 583 7.71 12.29 -4.57
CA PHE A 583 7.51 11.18 -5.50
C PHE A 583 6.21 11.24 -6.31
N ASN A 584 5.59 12.43 -6.40
CA ASN A 584 4.41 12.68 -7.21
C ASN A 584 4.81 13.32 -8.56
N PRO A 585 4.49 12.71 -9.72
CA PRO A 585 4.69 13.37 -11.00
C PRO A 585 4.00 14.74 -11.04
N SER A 586 4.66 15.75 -11.63
CA SER A 586 4.18 17.14 -11.65
C SER A 586 3.79 17.71 -10.27
N GLY A 587 4.33 17.17 -9.17
CA GLY A 587 3.99 17.55 -7.81
C GLY A 587 4.36 18.99 -7.45
N PHE A 588 5.32 19.58 -8.16
CA PHE A 588 5.76 20.97 -8.01
C PHE A 588 5.47 21.82 -9.26
N GLU A 589 4.52 21.41 -10.11
CA GLU A 589 4.08 22.26 -11.22
C GLU A 589 3.08 23.31 -10.72
N TRP A 590 3.31 24.58 -11.03
CA TRP A 590 2.48 25.69 -10.54
C TRP A 590 1.00 25.52 -10.89
N GLN A 591 0.69 25.18 -12.16
CA GLN A 591 -0.69 25.03 -12.60
C GLN A 591 -1.42 23.93 -11.81
N LYS A 592 -0.79 22.76 -11.65
CA LYS A 592 -1.34 21.63 -10.88
C LYS A 592 -1.50 21.99 -9.41
N THR A 593 -0.56 22.72 -8.84
CA THR A 593 -0.63 23.20 -7.45
C THR A 593 -1.85 24.09 -7.23
N VAL A 594 -2.16 25.00 -8.16
CA VAL A 594 -3.36 25.86 -8.06
C VAL A 594 -4.67 25.05 -8.18
N GLU A 595 -4.70 24.07 -9.08
CA GLU A 595 -5.82 23.13 -9.23
C GLU A 595 -6.04 22.32 -7.95
N ASP A 596 -4.96 21.78 -7.36
CA ASP A 596 -4.95 21.02 -6.13
C ASP A 596 -5.46 21.81 -4.93
N TRP A 597 -5.07 23.08 -4.80
CA TRP A 597 -5.57 23.97 -3.76
C TRP A 597 -7.08 24.15 -3.86
N THR A 598 -7.58 24.32 -5.09
CA THR A 598 -9.00 24.53 -5.37
C THR A 598 -9.81 23.27 -5.05
N ASP A 599 -9.31 22.11 -5.46
CA ASP A 599 -9.89 20.79 -5.18
C ASP A 599 -9.94 20.50 -3.67
N TRP A 600 -8.82 20.69 -2.96
CA TRP A 600 -8.74 20.48 -1.51
C TRP A 600 -9.64 21.43 -0.73
N LYS A 601 -9.67 22.73 -1.08
CA LYS A 601 -10.55 23.71 -0.45
C LYS A 601 -12.03 23.34 -0.65
N ARG A 602 -12.40 22.86 -1.85
CA ARG A 602 -13.75 22.38 -2.15
C ARG A 602 -14.09 21.15 -1.31
N TRP A 603 -13.20 20.17 -1.23
CA TRP A 603 -13.38 18.96 -0.41
C TRP A 603 -13.56 19.28 1.08
N MET A 604 -12.78 20.22 1.62
CA MET A 604 -12.91 20.70 3.01
C MET A 604 -14.22 21.44 3.28
N GLY A 605 -14.78 22.13 2.28
CA GLY A 605 -16.01 22.92 2.38
C GLY A 605 -17.30 22.10 2.21
N ASN A 606 -17.27 21.02 1.46
CA ASN A 606 -18.44 20.19 1.17
C ASN A 606 -18.98 19.47 2.42
N HIS A 607 -20.28 19.60 2.66
CA HIS A 607 -20.96 18.90 3.75
C HIS A 607 -21.05 17.40 3.44
N GLY A 608 -20.86 16.58 4.48
CA GLY A 608 -20.96 15.13 4.37
C GLY A 608 -22.38 14.65 4.66
N GLY A 609 -22.55 13.33 4.63
CA GLY A 609 -23.86 12.70 4.84
C GLY A 609 -23.82 11.22 4.55
N ILE A 610 -24.90 10.52 4.92
CA ILE A 610 -25.07 9.09 4.63
C ILE A 610 -25.07 8.91 3.11
N GLY A 611 -24.17 8.08 2.59
CA GLY A 611 -24.04 7.79 1.16
C GLY A 611 -23.12 8.71 0.36
N ILE A 612 -22.61 9.81 0.96
CA ILE A 612 -21.60 10.66 0.30
C ILE A 612 -20.22 10.01 0.44
N GLN A 613 -19.56 9.79 -0.70
CA GLN A 613 -18.24 9.15 -0.74
C GLN A 613 -17.16 10.02 -0.05
N PRO A 614 -16.18 9.41 0.65
CA PRO A 614 -15.10 10.11 1.37
C PRO A 614 -14.24 11.07 0.52
N ASP A 615 -14.12 10.81 -0.79
CA ASP A 615 -13.39 11.64 -1.74
C ASP A 615 -14.07 12.97 -2.05
N ARG A 616 -15.39 13.08 -1.82
CA ARG A 616 -16.17 14.28 -2.14
C ARG A 616 -16.36 15.23 -0.96
N SER A 617 -16.25 14.72 0.27
CA SER A 617 -16.45 15.52 1.49
C SER A 617 -15.49 15.13 2.60
N TRP A 618 -14.89 16.15 3.23
CA TRP A 618 -14.09 16.00 4.43
C TRP A 618 -14.85 15.34 5.58
N GLU A 619 -16.14 15.65 5.78
CA GLU A 619 -16.92 15.08 6.87
C GLU A 619 -17.11 13.56 6.70
N SER A 620 -17.45 13.11 5.49
CA SER A 620 -17.59 11.69 5.18
C SER A 620 -16.27 10.95 5.35
N TRP A 621 -15.15 11.54 4.91
CA TRP A 621 -13.81 10.99 5.15
C TRP A 621 -13.50 10.91 6.64
N TRP A 622 -13.75 11.98 7.40
CA TRP A 622 -13.44 12.05 8.82
C TRP A 622 -14.19 10.99 9.64
N ASP A 623 -15.48 10.78 9.33
CA ASP A 623 -16.27 9.72 9.96
C ASP A 623 -15.81 8.32 9.54
N SER A 624 -15.39 8.13 8.28
CA SER A 624 -14.86 6.84 7.80
C SER A 624 -13.52 6.48 8.45
N GLU A 625 -12.64 7.46 8.67
CA GLU A 625 -11.30 7.21 9.21
C GLU A 625 -11.36 6.75 10.68
N GLN A 626 -12.38 7.19 11.42
CA GLN A 626 -12.64 6.84 12.82
C GLN A 626 -13.43 5.54 13.01
N GLU A 627 -13.78 4.83 11.95
CA GLU A 627 -14.68 3.69 12.05
C GLU A 627 -14.12 2.54 12.90
N HIS A 628 -12.79 2.40 12.94
CA HIS A 628 -12.09 1.44 13.79
C HIS A 628 -12.43 1.59 15.28
N LEU A 629 -12.64 2.83 15.75
CA LEU A 629 -12.99 3.11 17.15
C LEU A 629 -14.36 2.58 17.57
N LYS A 630 -15.25 2.27 16.60
CA LYS A 630 -16.57 1.69 16.90
C LYS A 630 -16.44 0.30 17.52
N TYR A 631 -15.44 -0.47 17.09
CA TYR A 631 -15.24 -1.86 17.49
C TYR A 631 -14.17 -2.00 18.58
N THR A 632 -13.56 -0.90 19.03
CA THR A 632 -12.56 -0.89 20.08
C THR A 632 -13.15 -1.22 21.44
N ASP A 633 -12.56 -2.23 22.09
CA ASP A 633 -12.86 -2.63 23.46
C ASP A 633 -12.57 -1.52 24.49
N ILE A 634 -13.13 -1.65 25.70
CA ILE A 634 -12.90 -0.70 26.81
C ILE A 634 -11.40 -0.50 27.07
N ARG A 635 -10.60 -1.58 27.04
CA ARG A 635 -9.14 -1.52 27.24
C ARG A 635 -8.46 -0.64 26.18
N GLY A 636 -8.83 -0.80 24.91
CA GLY A 636 -8.30 0.02 23.82
C GLY A 636 -8.69 1.49 23.96
N ARG A 637 -9.93 1.79 24.38
CA ARG A 637 -10.36 3.18 24.63
C ARG A 637 -9.62 3.83 25.79
N VAL A 638 -9.41 3.09 26.89
CA VAL A 638 -8.61 3.56 28.02
C VAL A 638 -7.18 3.85 27.58
N LEU A 639 -6.57 2.96 26.77
CA LEU A 639 -5.23 3.17 26.24
C LEU A 639 -5.15 4.42 25.34
N GLU A 640 -6.12 4.66 24.46
CA GLU A 640 -6.18 5.87 23.63
C GLU A 640 -6.23 7.15 24.49
N ILE A 641 -7.04 7.15 25.56
CA ILE A 641 -7.13 8.27 26.49
C ILE A 641 -5.80 8.47 27.23
N LEU A 642 -5.20 7.40 27.76
CA LEU A 642 -3.91 7.46 28.43
C LEU A 642 -2.80 7.99 27.52
N LEU A 643 -2.77 7.55 26.26
CA LEU A 643 -1.84 8.05 25.27
C LEU A 643 -2.09 9.53 24.99
N ALA A 644 -3.35 9.98 24.89
CA ALA A 644 -3.69 11.39 24.68
C ALA A 644 -3.32 12.29 25.87
N CYS A 645 -3.32 11.77 27.11
CA CYS A 645 -2.91 12.52 28.31
C CYS A 645 -1.47 13.05 28.25
N ARG A 646 -0.60 12.48 27.41
CA ARG A 646 0.79 12.97 27.21
C ARG A 646 0.84 14.44 26.81
N PHE A 647 -0.16 14.90 26.06
CA PHE A 647 -0.27 16.29 25.61
C PHE A 647 -0.66 17.25 26.75
N LEU A 648 -1.34 16.77 27.79
CA LEU A 648 -1.66 17.57 28.97
C LEU A 648 -0.42 17.78 29.84
N ILE A 649 0.42 16.74 29.96
CA ILE A 649 1.72 16.80 30.63
C ILE A 649 2.65 17.76 29.87
N TYR A 650 2.62 17.70 28.54
CA TYR A 650 3.34 18.61 27.67
C TYR A 650 2.96 20.08 27.96
N GLN A 651 1.66 20.39 28.04
CA GLN A 651 1.18 21.74 28.37
C GLN A 651 1.65 22.18 29.75
N TYR A 652 1.54 21.30 30.74
CA TYR A 652 1.96 21.56 32.11
C TYR A 652 3.40 22.05 32.19
N GLY A 653 4.32 21.36 31.48
CA GLY A 653 5.73 21.76 31.48
C GLY A 653 5.97 23.11 30.79
N ILE A 654 5.29 23.42 29.68
CA ILE A 654 5.48 24.71 28.97
C ILE A 654 4.89 25.89 29.75
N VAL A 655 3.74 25.72 30.41
CA VAL A 655 3.06 26.81 31.14
C VAL A 655 3.96 27.41 32.23
N TYR A 656 4.82 26.60 32.85
CA TYR A 656 5.76 27.07 33.87
C TYR A 656 7.01 27.80 33.34
N HIS A 657 7.24 27.77 32.03
CA HIS A 657 8.27 28.57 31.38
C HIS A 657 7.72 29.86 30.75
N LEU A 658 6.40 30.12 30.86
CA LEU A 658 5.81 31.38 30.39
C LEU A 658 6.16 32.54 31.33
N ASN A 659 6.60 33.66 30.76
CA ASN A 659 6.98 34.86 31.53
C ASN A 659 5.77 35.53 32.20
N ILE A 660 4.58 35.40 31.61
CA ILE A 660 3.29 35.84 32.21
C ILE A 660 3.01 35.17 33.57
N ALA A 661 3.61 34.01 33.84
CA ALA A 661 3.48 33.34 35.13
C ALA A 661 4.36 33.96 36.23
N HIS A 662 5.19 34.97 35.91
CA HIS A 662 6.12 35.63 36.83
C HIS A 662 6.96 34.62 37.67
N HIS A 663 7.46 33.57 37.02
CA HIS A 663 8.19 32.44 37.65
C HIS A 663 7.43 31.66 38.73
N SER A 664 6.12 31.87 38.89
CA SER A 664 5.27 31.11 39.80
C SER A 664 5.03 29.70 39.26
N LYS A 665 5.52 28.69 39.98
CA LYS A 665 5.31 27.26 39.68
C LYS A 665 4.08 26.66 40.37
N SER A 666 3.13 27.50 40.77
CA SER A 666 1.91 27.02 41.44
C SER A 666 1.05 26.20 40.49
N VAL A 667 0.46 25.10 40.98
CA VAL A 667 -0.54 24.30 40.23
C VAL A 667 -1.74 25.17 39.80
N LEU A 668 -1.99 26.26 40.52
CA LEU A 668 -3.04 27.23 40.21
C LEU A 668 -2.81 27.93 38.86
N VAL A 669 -1.54 28.20 38.47
CA VAL A 669 -1.20 28.77 37.15
C VAL A 669 -1.55 27.80 36.03
N TYR A 670 -1.26 26.50 36.24
CA TYR A 670 -1.69 25.48 35.29
C TYR A 670 -3.21 25.41 35.21
N GLY A 671 -3.93 25.40 36.34
CA GLY A 671 -5.39 25.44 36.38
C GLY A 671 -5.98 26.66 35.63
N LEU A 672 -5.39 27.85 35.79
CA LEU A 672 -5.80 29.06 35.07
C LEU A 672 -5.58 28.93 33.55
N SER A 673 -4.53 28.23 33.11
CA SER A 673 -4.30 27.98 31.68
C SER A 673 -5.44 27.18 31.02
N TRP A 674 -6.20 26.39 31.78
CA TRP A 674 -7.38 25.68 31.26
C TRP A 674 -8.55 26.62 30.94
N LEU A 675 -8.60 27.83 31.52
CA LEU A 675 -9.60 28.84 31.14
C LEU A 675 -9.41 29.30 29.69
N VAL A 676 -8.16 29.35 29.20
CA VAL A 676 -7.87 29.63 27.79
C VAL A 676 -8.49 28.56 26.90
N MET A 677 -8.31 27.28 27.25
CA MET A 677 -8.88 26.16 26.51
C MET A 677 -10.41 26.11 26.58
N ALA A 678 -10.99 26.39 27.76
CA ALA A 678 -12.44 26.48 27.91
C ALA A 678 -13.01 27.61 27.03
N THR A 679 -12.35 28.75 26.98
CA THR A 679 -12.74 29.88 26.11
C THR A 679 -12.69 29.48 24.64
N VAL A 680 -11.63 28.80 24.20
CA VAL A 680 -11.52 28.29 22.83
C VAL A 680 -12.67 27.33 22.50
N LEU A 681 -13.00 26.39 23.39
CA LEU A 681 -14.12 25.45 23.20
C LEU A 681 -15.47 26.17 23.13
N VAL A 682 -15.69 27.19 23.95
CA VAL A 682 -16.91 28.03 23.92
C VAL A 682 -17.00 28.80 22.60
N VAL A 683 -15.91 29.40 22.13
CA VAL A 683 -15.85 30.10 20.84
C VAL A 683 -16.17 29.13 19.69
N LEU A 684 -15.58 27.93 19.69
CA LEU A 684 -15.87 26.92 18.67
C LEU A 684 -17.32 26.45 18.71
N LYS A 685 -17.92 26.33 19.90
CA LYS A 685 -19.35 26.04 20.06
C LYS A 685 -20.22 27.16 19.47
N MET A 686 -19.90 28.43 19.73
CA MET A 686 -20.59 29.58 19.14
C MET A 686 -20.48 29.60 17.61
N VAL A 687 -19.29 29.32 17.06
CA VAL A 687 -19.07 29.22 15.61
C VAL A 687 -19.86 28.05 15.00
N SER A 688 -19.90 26.90 15.67
CA SER A 688 -20.66 25.73 15.22
C SER A 688 -22.16 26.00 15.15
N ILE A 689 -22.72 26.62 16.19
CA ILE A 689 -24.14 27.03 16.23
C ILE A 689 -24.41 28.08 15.15
N GLY A 690 -23.58 29.11 15.04
CA GLY A 690 -23.74 30.17 14.04
C GLY A 690 -23.66 29.66 12.60
N ARG A 691 -22.81 28.66 12.33
CA ARG A 691 -22.72 28.02 11.01
C ARG A 691 -23.99 27.26 10.64
N ARG A 692 -24.64 26.60 11.61
CA ARG A 692 -25.88 25.85 11.40
C ARG A 692 -27.10 26.75 11.26
N SER A 693 -27.22 27.74 12.14
CA SER A 693 -28.39 28.62 12.17
C SER A 693 -28.39 29.65 11.04
N PHE A 694 -27.21 30.05 10.54
CA PHE A 694 -27.09 31.20 9.63
C PHE A 694 -26.34 30.90 8.33
N GLY A 695 -25.86 29.67 8.12
CA GLY A 695 -24.96 29.31 7.02
C GLY A 695 -25.61 29.31 5.63
N THR A 696 -26.88 28.92 5.52
CA THR A 696 -27.61 28.87 4.23
C THR A 696 -28.45 30.12 3.99
N ASP A 697 -29.13 30.64 5.02
CA ASP A 697 -30.15 31.68 4.83
C ASP A 697 -29.67 33.10 5.20
N PHE A 698 -28.57 33.25 5.96
CA PHE A 698 -28.10 34.56 6.47
C PHE A 698 -26.56 34.70 6.49
N GLN A 699 -25.92 34.64 5.30
CA GLN A 699 -24.47 34.77 5.17
C GLN A 699 -23.88 36.05 5.80
N LEU A 700 -24.61 37.16 5.75
CA LEU A 700 -24.18 38.44 6.33
C LEU A 700 -24.05 38.35 7.86
N MET A 701 -25.02 37.75 8.54
CA MET A 701 -25.00 37.60 10.00
C MET A 701 -23.88 36.68 10.46
N PHE A 702 -23.56 35.63 9.70
CA PHE A 702 -22.40 34.79 9.97
C PHE A 702 -21.05 35.55 9.81
N ARG A 703 -20.96 36.48 8.85
CA ARG A 703 -19.79 37.38 8.72
C ARG A 703 -19.70 38.38 9.87
N ILE A 704 -20.82 38.94 10.32
CA ILE A 704 -20.87 39.83 11.49
C ILE A 704 -20.44 39.09 12.75
N LEU A 705 -20.96 37.87 12.98
CA LEU A 705 -20.53 37.03 14.11
C LEU A 705 -19.01 36.79 14.11
N LYS A 706 -18.43 36.47 12.95
CA LYS A 706 -16.97 36.35 12.81
C LYS A 706 -16.23 37.65 13.13
N GLY A 707 -16.75 38.78 12.65
CA GLY A 707 -16.20 40.11 12.95
C GLY A 707 -16.21 40.42 14.44
N LEU A 708 -17.33 40.15 15.13
CA LEU A 708 -17.46 40.34 16.58
C LEU A 708 -16.52 39.42 17.37
N LEU A 709 -16.40 38.16 16.98
CA LEU A 709 -15.46 37.22 17.60
C LEU A 709 -14.01 37.66 17.40
N PHE A 710 -13.67 38.19 16.22
CA PHE A 710 -12.33 38.74 15.94
C PHE A 710 -12.03 39.97 16.79
N LEU A 711 -12.98 40.92 16.87
CA LEU A 711 -12.83 42.11 17.72
C LEU A 711 -12.68 41.71 19.20
N GLY A 712 -13.50 40.78 19.68
CA GLY A 712 -13.37 40.24 21.04
C GLY A 712 -12.02 39.58 21.30
N PHE A 713 -11.50 38.80 20.35
CA PHE A 713 -10.17 38.22 20.44
C PHE A 713 -9.08 39.29 20.51
N VAL A 714 -9.13 40.31 19.65
CA VAL A 714 -8.18 41.43 19.66
C VAL A 714 -8.24 42.17 20.99
N SER A 715 -9.42 42.48 21.52
CA SER A 715 -9.58 43.11 22.83
C SER A 715 -8.97 42.30 23.96
N VAL A 716 -9.22 40.98 24.00
CA VAL A 716 -8.62 40.08 25.01
C VAL A 716 -7.10 40.04 24.88
N MET A 717 -6.57 39.95 23.66
CA MET A 717 -5.12 39.99 23.43
C MET A 717 -4.51 41.31 23.90
N THR A 718 -5.12 42.46 23.57
CA THR A 718 -4.65 43.77 24.02
C THR A 718 -4.60 43.86 25.55
N VAL A 719 -5.62 43.35 26.26
CA VAL A 719 -5.61 43.30 27.72
C VAL A 719 -4.48 42.39 28.24
N LEU A 720 -4.25 41.22 27.63
CA LEU A 720 -3.17 40.33 28.05
C LEU A 720 -1.78 40.96 27.84
N PHE A 721 -1.56 41.68 26.73
CA PHE A 721 -0.30 42.38 26.47
C PHE A 721 -0.07 43.56 27.41
N VAL A 722 -1.08 44.42 27.60
CA VAL A 722 -0.93 45.69 28.32
C VAL A 722 -1.05 45.52 29.83
N VAL A 723 -1.98 44.68 30.29
CA VAL A 723 -2.31 44.54 31.72
C VAL A 723 -1.59 43.34 32.34
N CYS A 724 -1.57 42.20 31.64
CA CYS A 724 -0.98 40.97 32.17
C CYS A 724 0.49 40.77 31.78
N GLY A 725 1.08 41.67 30.99
CA GLY A 725 2.49 41.61 30.59
C GLY A 725 2.84 40.43 29.67
N LEU A 726 1.88 39.94 28.87
CA LEU A 726 2.12 38.88 27.89
C LEU A 726 3.22 39.29 26.90
N THR A 727 4.27 38.48 26.78
CA THR A 727 5.34 38.72 25.80
C THR A 727 5.08 38.01 24.47
N ILE A 728 5.73 38.45 23.39
CA ILE A 728 5.69 37.74 22.10
C ILE A 728 6.23 36.31 22.26
N SER A 729 7.26 36.11 23.09
CA SER A 729 7.78 34.78 23.44
C SER A 729 6.71 33.90 24.08
N ASP A 730 5.89 34.44 24.97
CA ASP A 730 4.81 33.71 25.63
C ASP A 730 3.69 33.34 24.66
N VAL A 731 3.45 34.13 23.60
CA VAL A 731 2.50 33.77 22.53
C VAL A 731 3.01 32.54 21.76
N PHE A 732 4.29 32.52 21.39
CA PHE A 732 4.88 31.36 20.71
C PHE A 732 4.93 30.12 21.61
N ALA A 733 5.38 30.27 22.86
CA ALA A 733 5.37 29.19 23.83
C ALA A 733 3.94 28.70 24.13
N GLY A 734 3.00 29.62 24.27
CA GLY A 734 1.57 29.32 24.41
C GLY A 734 1.04 28.53 23.22
N ALA A 735 1.32 28.94 21.99
CA ALA A 735 0.94 28.18 20.80
C ALA A 735 1.51 26.75 20.83
N LEU A 736 2.79 26.60 21.20
CA LEU A 736 3.44 25.30 21.32
C LEU A 736 2.79 24.43 22.41
N GLY A 737 2.28 24.99 23.51
CA GLY A 737 1.62 24.27 24.61
C GLY A 737 0.13 23.99 24.39
N PHE A 738 -0.63 24.96 23.90
CA PHE A 738 -2.08 24.86 23.73
C PHE A 738 -2.48 24.09 22.47
N LEU A 739 -1.68 24.11 21.39
CA LEU A 739 -1.96 23.32 20.18
C LEU A 739 -1.97 21.80 20.47
N PRO A 740 -0.99 21.21 21.18
CA PRO A 740 -1.08 19.81 21.60
C PRO A 740 -2.24 19.55 22.57
N THR A 741 -2.57 20.51 23.43
CA THR A 741 -3.71 20.38 24.37
C THR A 741 -5.05 20.25 23.64
N GLY A 742 -5.30 21.08 22.62
CA GLY A 742 -6.48 20.93 21.79
C GLY A 742 -6.50 19.61 21.00
N TRP A 743 -5.32 19.11 20.63
CA TRP A 743 -5.17 17.78 20.04
C TRP A 743 -5.58 16.67 21.01
N ALA A 744 -5.23 16.80 22.30
CA ALA A 744 -5.65 15.90 23.36
C ALA A 744 -7.18 15.83 23.48
N PHE A 745 -7.87 16.97 23.49
CA PHE A 745 -9.34 17.01 23.51
C PHE A 745 -9.96 16.35 22.30
N LEU A 746 -9.35 16.53 21.13
CA LEU A 746 -9.80 15.88 19.91
C LEU A 746 -9.70 14.35 20.06
N LEU A 747 -8.53 13.81 20.44
CA LEU A 747 -8.32 12.36 20.59
C LEU A 747 -9.21 11.74 21.68
N ILE A 748 -9.27 12.36 22.86
CA ILE A 748 -10.15 11.93 23.95
C ILE A 748 -11.61 11.99 23.50
N GLY A 749 -12.00 13.04 22.78
CA GLY A 749 -13.35 13.19 22.26
C GLY A 749 -13.73 12.12 21.24
N GLN A 750 -12.78 11.69 20.41
CA GLN A 750 -12.97 10.57 19.47
C GLN A 750 -13.15 9.24 20.21
N ALA A 751 -12.31 8.95 21.21
CA ALA A 751 -12.43 7.74 22.03
C ALA A 751 -13.78 7.70 22.79
N CYS A 752 -14.28 8.86 23.21
CA CYS A 752 -15.54 9.05 23.93
C CYS A 752 -16.73 9.43 23.02
N LYS A 753 -16.66 9.17 21.70
CA LYS A 753 -17.69 9.56 20.71
C LYS A 753 -19.14 9.27 21.13
N PRO A 754 -19.51 8.09 21.67
CA PRO A 754 -20.90 7.82 22.07
C PRO A 754 -21.39 8.77 23.17
N LEU A 755 -20.55 9.05 24.17
CA LEU A 755 -20.87 9.94 25.28
C LEU A 755 -21.02 11.39 24.81
N LEU A 756 -20.10 11.87 23.97
CA LEU A 756 -20.16 13.25 23.47
C LEU A 756 -21.31 13.49 22.50
N LYS A 757 -21.77 12.46 21.78
CA LYS A 757 -23.00 12.54 20.99
C LYS A 757 -24.22 12.67 21.89
N TYR A 758 -24.29 11.92 22.99
CA TYR A 758 -25.39 11.99 23.94
C TYR A 758 -25.51 13.38 24.59
N ILE A 759 -24.39 14.01 24.96
CA ILE A 759 -24.35 15.34 25.61
C ILE A 759 -24.42 16.49 24.58
N GLY A 760 -24.43 16.20 23.27
CA GLY A 760 -24.51 17.21 22.21
C GLY A 760 -23.23 18.01 21.94
N PHE A 761 -22.07 17.56 22.45
CA PHE A 761 -20.77 18.21 22.25
C PHE A 761 -19.98 17.68 21.04
N TRP A 762 -20.44 16.59 20.42
CA TRP A 762 -19.76 15.98 19.27
C TRP A 762 -19.52 16.96 18.12
N ASP A 763 -20.44 17.88 17.88
CA ASP A 763 -20.33 18.86 16.80
C ASP A 763 -19.24 19.90 17.06
N SER A 764 -19.02 20.27 18.32
CA SER A 764 -17.89 21.13 18.71
C SER A 764 -16.56 20.42 18.49
N ILE A 765 -16.46 19.13 18.81
CA ILE A 765 -15.28 18.31 18.50
C ILE A 765 -15.06 18.20 16.99
N LYS A 766 -16.14 18.09 16.20
CA LYS A 766 -16.05 18.06 14.74
C LYS A 766 -15.50 19.37 14.17
N GLU A 767 -15.97 20.53 14.64
CA GLU A 767 -15.42 21.81 14.19
C GLU A 767 -13.97 22.03 14.66
N LEU A 768 -13.64 21.60 15.88
CA LEU A 768 -12.25 21.60 16.36
C LEU A 768 -11.37 20.77 15.42
N ALA A 769 -11.79 19.54 15.11
CA ALA A 769 -11.08 18.68 14.18
C ALA A 769 -10.91 19.34 12.81
N ARG A 770 -11.96 19.94 12.26
CA ARG A 770 -11.89 20.67 10.99
C ARG A 770 -10.83 21.79 11.03
N ALA A 771 -10.76 22.55 12.13
CA ALA A 771 -9.76 23.60 12.30
C ALA A 771 -8.33 23.02 12.31
N TYR A 772 -8.09 21.92 13.02
CA TYR A 772 -6.80 21.21 12.97
C TYR A 772 -6.46 20.75 11.55
N GLU A 773 -7.40 20.14 10.83
CA GLU A 773 -7.17 19.69 9.45
C GLU A 773 -6.87 20.85 8.50
N TYR A 774 -7.51 22.02 8.68
CA TYR A 774 -7.17 23.21 7.92
C TYR A 774 -5.75 23.69 8.20
N VAL A 775 -5.36 23.80 9.48
CA VAL A 775 -4.01 24.24 9.87
C VAL A 775 -2.96 23.27 9.34
N MET A 776 -3.15 21.96 9.55
CA MET A 776 -2.23 20.94 9.04
C MET A 776 -2.14 20.96 7.52
N GLY A 777 -3.26 21.05 6.81
CA GLY A 777 -3.30 21.16 5.36
C GLY A 777 -2.51 22.37 4.84
N ILE A 778 -2.69 23.55 5.45
CA ILE A 778 -1.94 24.76 5.08
C ILE A 778 -0.45 24.60 5.36
N LEU A 779 -0.07 24.07 6.54
CA LEU A 779 1.34 23.88 6.91
C LEU A 779 2.06 22.95 5.93
N ILE A 780 1.40 21.90 5.45
CA ILE A 780 1.97 20.94 4.51
C ILE A 780 1.95 21.49 3.08
N PHE A 781 0.90 22.23 2.71
CA PHE A 781 0.73 22.76 1.36
C PHE A 781 1.65 23.96 1.08
N SER A 782 1.92 24.81 2.08
CA SER A 782 2.71 26.04 1.88
C SER A 782 4.12 25.79 1.32
N PRO A 783 4.90 24.81 1.82
CA PRO A 783 6.19 24.47 1.21
C PRO A 783 6.06 24.01 -0.25
N ILE A 784 5.00 23.28 -0.60
CA ILE A 784 4.75 22.81 -1.97
C ILE A 784 4.52 24.03 -2.89
N VAL A 785 3.70 24.99 -2.45
CA VAL A 785 3.45 26.23 -3.19
C VAL A 785 4.75 27.01 -3.41
N ILE A 786 5.56 27.18 -2.37
CA ILE A 786 6.85 27.89 -2.46
C ILE A 786 7.77 27.19 -3.46
N LEU A 787 7.89 25.87 -3.38
CA LEU A 787 8.74 25.08 -4.28
C LEU A 787 8.21 25.10 -5.72
N SER A 788 6.89 25.11 -5.92
CA SER A 788 6.26 25.15 -7.24
C SER A 788 6.47 26.47 -7.98
N TRP A 789 6.87 27.53 -7.27
CA TRP A 789 7.24 28.81 -7.87
C TRP A 789 8.54 28.74 -8.67
N PHE A 790 9.38 27.74 -8.39
CA PHE A 790 10.68 27.56 -9.01
C PHE A 790 10.61 26.46 -10.08
N PRO A 791 10.64 26.81 -11.39
CA PRO A 791 10.46 25.81 -12.47
C PRO A 791 11.48 24.66 -12.44
N PHE A 792 12.73 24.96 -12.04
CA PHE A 792 13.79 23.97 -11.94
C PHE A 792 13.48 22.83 -10.95
N VAL A 793 12.62 23.07 -9.94
CA VAL A 793 12.26 22.04 -8.96
C VAL A 793 11.41 20.96 -9.62
N SER A 794 10.46 21.33 -10.48
CA SER A 794 9.64 20.38 -11.24
C SER A 794 10.48 19.57 -12.24
N GLU A 795 11.43 20.22 -12.90
CA GLU A 795 12.37 19.54 -13.80
C GLU A 795 13.28 18.56 -13.05
N PHE A 796 13.83 18.98 -11.91
CA PHE A 796 14.67 18.15 -11.06
C PHE A 796 13.89 16.94 -10.53
N GLN A 797 12.66 17.15 -10.04
CA GLN A 797 11.77 16.09 -9.61
C GLN A 797 11.52 15.07 -10.74
N THR A 798 11.22 15.55 -11.94
CA THR A 798 10.95 14.70 -13.10
C THR A 798 12.17 13.83 -13.44
N ARG A 799 13.37 14.43 -13.45
CA ARG A 799 14.63 13.71 -13.66
C ARG A 799 14.88 12.67 -12.58
N LEU A 800 14.59 13.00 -11.33
CA LEU A 800 14.76 12.09 -10.19
C LEU A 800 13.79 10.91 -10.26
N LEU A 801 12.51 11.17 -10.53
CA LEU A 801 11.46 10.16 -10.60
C LEU A 801 11.62 9.18 -11.76
N PHE A 802 12.11 9.66 -12.90
CA PHE A 802 12.13 8.90 -14.14
C PHE A 802 13.55 8.63 -14.66
N ASN A 803 14.56 8.71 -13.79
CA ASN A 803 15.95 8.46 -14.14
C ASN A 803 16.15 7.13 -14.92
N GLN A 804 15.50 6.05 -14.46
CA GLN A 804 15.55 4.73 -15.12
C GLN A 804 15.07 4.72 -16.57
N ALA A 805 14.16 5.62 -16.89
CA ALA A 805 13.64 5.74 -18.24
C ALA A 805 14.48 6.71 -19.06
N PHE A 806 15.00 7.79 -18.47
CA PHE A 806 16.00 8.65 -19.11
C PHE A 806 17.28 7.91 -19.48
N SER A 807 17.77 7.01 -18.62
CA SER A 807 18.95 6.18 -18.90
C SER A 807 18.75 5.20 -20.06
N ARG A 808 17.50 4.95 -20.47
CA ARG A 808 17.13 4.18 -21.65
C ARG A 808 16.89 5.03 -22.90
N GLY A 809 17.12 6.34 -22.82
CA GLY A 809 16.89 7.28 -23.92
C GLY A 809 15.43 7.71 -24.09
N LEU A 810 14.55 7.47 -23.11
CA LEU A 810 13.14 7.83 -23.20
C LEU A 810 12.91 9.34 -22.96
N GLN A 811 12.16 9.97 -23.87
CA GLN A 811 11.80 11.40 -23.79
C GLN A 811 10.57 11.62 -22.91
N ILE A 812 10.73 11.49 -21.59
CA ILE A 812 9.60 11.57 -20.64
C ILE A 812 9.00 12.96 -20.50
N SER A 813 9.79 14.02 -20.71
CA SER A 813 9.28 15.40 -20.75
C SER A 813 8.17 15.56 -21.80
N MET A 814 8.30 14.95 -22.98
CA MET A 814 7.27 14.96 -24.02
C MET A 814 6.04 14.13 -23.64
N ILE A 815 6.20 13.10 -22.81
CA ILE A 815 5.07 12.33 -22.30
C ILE A 815 4.27 13.19 -21.31
N LEU A 816 4.96 13.84 -20.37
CA LEU A 816 4.34 14.69 -19.34
C LEU A 816 3.72 15.98 -19.91
N ALA A 817 4.32 16.57 -20.95
CA ALA A 817 3.79 17.77 -21.61
C ALA A 817 2.47 17.52 -22.38
N GLY A 818 2.12 16.25 -22.65
CA GLY A 818 0.91 15.87 -23.36
C GLY A 818 0.87 16.34 -24.83
N LYS A 819 -0.32 16.39 -25.42
CA LYS A 819 -0.53 16.80 -26.83
C LYS A 819 -0.41 18.32 -27.08
N LYS A 820 0.01 19.13 -26.09
CA LYS A 820 -0.01 20.61 -26.20
C LYS A 820 0.92 21.19 -27.29
N GLU A 821 1.89 20.43 -27.80
CA GLU A 821 2.86 20.92 -28.81
C GLU A 821 2.45 20.77 -30.29
N LYS A 822 1.19 20.45 -30.63
CA LYS A 822 0.77 20.33 -32.05
C LYS A 822 -0.34 21.28 -32.51
N THR A 823 -0.56 22.37 -31.79
CA THR A 823 -1.50 23.44 -32.19
C THR A 823 -0.84 24.82 -32.23
N SER A 824 0.43 24.90 -32.63
CA SER A 824 1.04 26.15 -33.11
C SER A 824 1.28 26.09 -34.60
#